data_AF-V2X711-F1
#
_entry.id   AF-V2X711-F1
#
_cell.length_a   1.000
_cell.length_b   1.000
_cell.length_c   1.000
_cell.angle_alpha   90.00
_cell.angle_beta   90.00
_cell.angle_gamma   90.00
#
_symmetry.space_group_name_H-M   'P 1'
#
loop_
_entity.id
_entity.type
_entity.pdbx_description
1 polymer ?
#
loop_
_entity_poly.entity_id
_entity_poly.type
_entity_poly.pdbx_seq_one_letter_code
_entity_poly.pdbx_strand_id
1 'polypeptide(L)'
;MEGEPPKDAFHALTTLYKTALNTLVDEHEDDDIQKDLQTALGFIMASCRVFSLSRDLPSSASLLHALIQHTSFATKIDIPQAVAKLQSLLIEDEAGLGLMHKSFDDFLTKDPEDYCSHDGSDTPNTAMDRLQEKNSSEESREEELAEVDLATFHEREAGRLILDPEEARIEFGERFTSRLKLTKDGKTILWPQPTDDPADPQNWSSRKKALHLFIISLATIVPDFDSAIGIASVFELAETYGTTTGHINNLTSNWSVFLVGWGGFFGIMLMRRYGRLPVLFWTQLLALGFLVGTTFAPTLEVFAAMRCLTGFFGTCPQITGLFIINDVYPFHLQVKMIGIWTCSAVLSPHLSPFVFSFLLARANWRIAWGIGCIYGVVVVLLIAFFMEESIYDRKKATRTVQPGLRGRLEALLGVTGYKMAKTGQSATWKEVMLAPLRIAWRPHFVGVYVLLAMFFGFAIGINITNTIFFQSEPPFGFGFDKFTVGGIYATPVVAVFIGEFLGRYLNDWVMYYSVKRNNGVFEAEVRLWTLYISIPLYLCGFLVLGAALQHHLHIAVIVIGWGIAQIADLMSAVAVYAYSNDCFPTKQGEVSAVLNLMRTMGGFSVAYYQVPWSEQHGALQTFGLEAGIVCGIFILVVPILQLKGREIRKRFSVKQ
;
A
#
# COMPACT_ATOMS: atom_id res chain seq x y z
N MET A 1 -2.94 33.22 -19.21
CA MET A 1 -2.19 31.96 -19.30
C MET A 1 -0.74 32.37 -19.46
N GLU A 2 0.00 32.46 -18.36
CA GLU A 2 1.44 32.75 -18.35
C GLU A 2 2.13 31.46 -17.92
N GLY A 3 2.73 30.75 -18.88
CA GLY A 3 3.51 29.55 -18.63
C GLY A 3 4.96 29.90 -18.39
N GLU A 4 5.57 29.34 -17.35
CA GLU A 4 7.03 29.28 -17.22
C GLU A 4 7.62 28.66 -18.50
N PRO A 5 8.73 29.18 -19.04
CA PRO A 5 9.41 28.51 -20.13
C PRO A 5 9.88 27.12 -19.66
N PRO A 6 9.81 26.08 -20.50
CA PRO A 6 10.18 24.74 -20.11
C PRO A 6 11.62 24.72 -19.59
N LYS A 7 11.86 24.03 -18.46
CA LYS A 7 13.21 23.81 -17.90
C LYS A 7 14.20 23.25 -18.94
N ASP A 8 13.67 22.57 -19.95
CA ASP A 8 14.42 22.00 -21.06
C ASP A 8 14.94 23.06 -22.04
N ALA A 9 14.22 24.18 -22.23
CA ALA A 9 14.68 25.29 -23.07
C ALA A 9 15.82 26.06 -22.40
N PHE A 10 15.75 26.26 -21.08
CA PHE A 10 16.85 26.85 -20.31
C PHE A 10 18.07 25.92 -20.31
N HIS A 11 17.87 24.61 -20.12
CA HIS A 11 18.96 23.63 -20.15
C HIS A 11 19.59 23.51 -21.54
N ALA A 12 18.80 23.54 -22.61
CA ALA A 12 19.26 23.53 -23.99
C ALA A 12 20.06 24.80 -24.32
N LEU A 13 19.56 25.98 -23.94
CA LEU A 13 20.30 27.25 -24.12
C LEU A 13 21.61 27.26 -23.34
N THR A 14 21.62 26.80 -22.09
CA THR A 14 22.85 26.73 -21.28
C THR A 14 23.86 25.74 -21.87
N THR A 15 23.38 24.67 -22.51
CA THR A 15 24.23 23.64 -23.13
C THR A 15 24.79 24.11 -24.48
N LEU A 16 23.97 24.71 -25.34
CA LEU A 16 24.40 25.32 -26.60
C LEU A 16 25.43 26.43 -26.36
N TYR A 17 25.23 27.25 -25.33
CA TYR A 17 26.17 28.32 -24.97
C TYR A 17 27.46 27.80 -24.35
N LYS A 18 27.41 26.72 -23.53
CA LYS A 18 28.62 26.04 -23.03
C LYS A 18 29.43 25.38 -24.14
N THR A 19 28.75 24.77 -25.11
CA THR A 19 29.41 24.16 -26.26
C THR A 19 30.08 25.22 -27.12
N ALA A 20 29.38 26.32 -27.45
CA ALA A 20 29.98 27.44 -28.19
C ALA A 20 31.16 28.10 -27.45
N LEU A 21 31.10 28.18 -26.11
CA LEU A 21 32.20 28.67 -25.28
C LEU A 21 33.42 27.75 -25.35
N ASN A 22 33.21 26.43 -25.27
CA ASN A 22 34.30 25.46 -25.39
C ASN A 22 34.91 25.48 -26.79
N THR A 23 34.12 25.71 -27.84
CA THR A 23 34.63 25.86 -29.21
C THR A 23 35.42 27.15 -29.40
N LEU A 24 35.04 28.24 -28.75
CA LEU A 24 35.78 29.51 -28.76
C LEU A 24 37.08 29.44 -27.92
N VAL A 25 37.10 28.62 -26.87
CA VAL A 25 38.29 28.36 -26.04
C VAL A 25 39.33 27.50 -26.78
N ASP A 26 38.89 26.57 -27.62
CA ASP A 26 39.81 25.77 -28.46
C ASP A 26 40.50 26.60 -29.57
N GLU A 27 39.94 27.76 -29.97
CA GLU A 27 40.55 28.64 -30.97
C GLU A 27 41.52 29.69 -30.41
N HIS A 28 41.51 29.97 -29.10
CA HIS A 28 42.39 30.96 -28.46
C HIS A 28 42.91 30.45 -27.11
N GLU A 29 44.14 29.92 -27.11
CA GLU A 29 44.91 29.45 -25.94
C GLU A 29 45.30 30.59 -24.98
N ASP A 30 44.34 31.21 -24.27
CA ASP A 30 44.64 32.19 -23.21
C ASP A 30 43.70 32.04 -22.00
N ASP A 31 44.25 31.48 -20.91
CA ASP A 31 43.52 31.07 -19.70
C ASP A 31 42.83 32.23 -18.95
N ASP A 32 43.34 33.47 -19.10
CA ASP A 32 42.76 34.65 -18.44
C ASP A 32 41.44 35.08 -19.12
N ILE A 33 41.33 34.91 -20.45
CA ILE A 33 40.11 35.21 -21.21
C ILE A 33 38.99 34.24 -20.83
N GLN A 34 39.33 32.98 -20.57
CA GLN A 34 38.38 31.96 -20.13
C GLN A 34 37.75 32.32 -18.78
N LYS A 35 38.54 32.86 -17.86
CA LYS A 35 38.11 33.22 -16.50
C LYS A 35 37.22 34.47 -16.49
N ASP A 36 37.51 35.45 -17.33
CA ASP A 36 36.71 36.66 -17.48
C ASP A 36 35.37 36.39 -18.19
N LEU A 37 35.35 35.52 -19.21
CA LEU A 37 34.10 35.09 -19.86
C LEU A 37 33.21 34.26 -18.93
N GLN A 38 33.79 33.36 -18.12
CA GLN A 38 33.03 32.61 -17.12
C GLN A 38 32.45 33.52 -16.03
N THR A 39 33.17 34.58 -15.65
CA THR A 39 32.71 35.55 -14.65
C THR A 39 31.58 36.43 -15.21
N ALA A 40 31.69 36.91 -16.45
CA ALA A 40 30.63 37.63 -17.13
C ALA A 40 29.36 36.77 -17.31
N LEU A 41 29.53 35.47 -17.62
CA LEU A 41 28.42 34.52 -17.72
C LEU A 41 27.74 34.26 -16.36
N GLY A 42 28.53 34.19 -15.28
CA GLY A 42 28.02 34.09 -13.91
C GLY A 42 27.14 35.29 -13.53
N PHE A 43 27.54 36.49 -13.94
CA PHE A 43 26.74 37.70 -13.75
C PHE A 43 25.46 37.71 -14.58
N ILE A 44 25.52 37.30 -15.85
CA ILE A 44 24.34 37.24 -16.74
C ILE A 44 23.31 36.21 -16.22
N MET A 45 23.77 35.01 -15.82
CA MET A 45 22.90 33.99 -15.24
C MET A 45 22.31 34.42 -13.88
N ALA A 46 23.06 35.16 -13.07
CA ALA A 46 22.55 35.75 -11.84
C ALA A 46 21.47 36.82 -12.11
N SER A 47 21.67 37.69 -13.10
CA SER A 47 20.64 38.67 -13.52
C SER A 47 19.39 38.03 -14.12
N CYS A 48 19.50 36.92 -14.86
CA CYS A 48 18.35 36.16 -15.36
C CYS A 48 17.53 35.50 -14.22
N ARG A 49 18.19 35.07 -13.13
CA ARG A 49 17.52 34.58 -11.91
C ARG A 49 16.87 35.72 -11.11
N VAL A 50 17.44 36.91 -11.11
CA VAL A 50 16.82 38.10 -10.49
C VAL A 50 15.59 38.54 -11.29
N PHE A 51 15.62 38.41 -12.63
CA PHE A 51 14.50 38.72 -13.51
C PHE A 51 13.27 37.81 -13.26
N SER A 52 13.46 36.57 -12.79
CA SER A 52 12.36 35.69 -12.41
C SER A 52 11.76 36.00 -11.02
N LEU A 53 12.35 36.94 -10.27
CA LEU A 53 12.03 37.17 -8.85
C LEU A 53 11.53 38.58 -8.50
N SER A 54 11.56 39.57 -9.41
CA SER A 54 10.98 40.89 -9.15
C SER A 54 9.93 41.26 -10.21
N ARG A 55 8.65 41.07 -9.87
CA ARG A 55 7.54 41.81 -10.49
C ARG A 55 7.65 43.26 -10.02
N ASP A 56 7.58 44.20 -10.94
CA ASP A 56 7.53 45.66 -10.74
C ASP A 56 8.87 46.44 -10.76
N LEU A 57 9.36 46.75 -11.97
CA LEU A 57 10.11 47.99 -12.27
C LEU A 57 10.05 48.34 -13.78
N PRO A 58 10.11 49.64 -14.17
CA PRO A 58 9.85 50.06 -15.56
C PRO A 58 11.12 50.19 -16.43
N SER A 59 10.94 49.85 -17.71
CA SER A 59 11.82 50.08 -18.88
C SER A 59 13.19 49.36 -18.90
N SER A 60 13.22 48.28 -19.68
CA SER A 60 14.37 47.43 -20.03
C SER A 60 15.49 48.11 -20.83
N ALA A 61 15.33 49.37 -21.24
CA ALA A 61 16.29 50.08 -22.08
C ALA A 61 17.46 50.71 -21.29
N SER A 62 17.26 51.12 -20.03
CA SER A 62 18.28 51.81 -19.22
C SER A 62 19.35 50.85 -18.67
N LEU A 63 18.97 49.62 -18.36
CA LEU A 63 19.88 48.60 -17.81
C LEU A 63 20.78 47.99 -18.90
N LEU A 64 20.25 47.84 -20.12
CA LEU A 64 21.01 47.43 -21.29
C LEU A 64 22.03 48.50 -21.69
N HIS A 65 21.68 49.78 -21.56
CA HIS A 65 22.60 50.89 -21.86
C HIS A 65 23.74 51.02 -20.82
N ALA A 66 23.46 50.72 -19.54
CA ALA A 66 24.48 50.65 -18.49
C ALA A 66 25.44 49.45 -18.65
N LEU A 67 24.93 48.31 -19.15
CA LEU A 67 25.74 47.14 -19.48
C LEU A 67 26.65 47.36 -20.70
N ILE A 68 26.15 48.07 -21.72
CA ILE A 68 26.92 48.37 -22.95
C ILE A 68 28.07 49.37 -22.67
N GLN A 69 27.94 50.27 -21.70
CA GLN A 69 29.02 51.22 -21.36
C GLN A 69 30.19 50.61 -20.59
N HIS A 70 30.04 49.42 -20.00
CA HIS A 70 31.07 48.83 -19.13
C HIS A 70 31.91 47.71 -19.75
N THR A 71 31.64 47.29 -20.99
CA THR A 71 32.43 46.24 -21.68
C THR A 71 33.18 46.82 -22.88
N SER A 72 34.38 47.33 -22.64
CA SER A 72 35.32 47.79 -23.67
C SER A 72 36.02 46.60 -24.36
N PHE A 73 35.29 45.76 -25.08
CA PHE A 73 35.92 44.68 -25.87
C PHE A 73 35.15 44.26 -27.14
N ALA A 74 34.15 45.02 -27.56
CA ALA A 74 33.31 44.71 -28.72
C ALA A 74 33.85 45.29 -30.05
N THR A 75 35.15 45.15 -30.35
CA THR A 75 35.74 45.68 -31.59
C THR A 75 36.28 44.64 -32.58
N LYS A 76 36.06 43.33 -32.35
CA LYS A 76 36.57 42.29 -33.27
C LYS A 76 35.58 41.18 -33.68
N ILE A 77 34.29 41.35 -33.43
CA ILE A 77 33.27 40.39 -33.87
C ILE A 77 32.38 41.09 -34.90
N ASP A 78 32.31 40.54 -36.12
CA ASP A 78 31.40 41.01 -37.18
C ASP A 78 29.98 40.51 -36.87
N ILE A 79 29.34 41.23 -35.94
CA ILE A 79 28.00 40.95 -35.40
C ILE A 79 26.94 40.74 -36.53
N PRO A 80 26.94 41.50 -37.64
CA PRO A 80 26.04 41.26 -38.77
C PRO A 80 26.12 39.85 -39.37
N GLN A 81 27.31 39.27 -39.46
CA GLN A 81 27.51 37.96 -40.08
C GLN A 81 27.04 36.82 -39.15
N ALA A 82 27.24 36.98 -37.84
CA ALA A 82 26.75 36.05 -36.83
C ALA A 82 25.22 36.10 -36.71
N VAL A 83 24.62 37.28 -36.80
CA VAL A 83 23.16 37.48 -36.77
C VAL A 83 22.50 36.90 -38.03
N ALA A 84 23.10 37.06 -39.22
CA ALA A 84 22.60 36.48 -40.46
C ALA A 84 22.60 34.93 -40.45
N LYS A 85 23.63 34.33 -39.83
CA LYS A 85 23.75 32.87 -39.69
C LYS A 85 22.78 32.29 -38.64
N LEU A 86 22.49 33.04 -37.59
CA LEU A 86 21.46 32.71 -36.60
C LEU A 86 20.05 32.86 -37.16
N GLN A 87 19.79 33.89 -37.99
CA GLN A 87 18.52 34.08 -38.67
C GLN A 87 18.23 32.99 -39.71
N SER A 88 19.25 32.41 -40.36
CA SER A 88 19.05 31.29 -41.30
C SER A 88 18.69 29.96 -40.63
N LEU A 89 18.79 29.85 -39.30
CA LEU A 89 18.49 28.64 -38.54
C LEU A 89 17.08 28.65 -37.91
N LEU A 90 16.30 29.69 -38.18
CA LEU A 90 15.04 29.97 -37.50
C LEU A 90 13.96 30.34 -38.53
N ILE A 91 12.86 29.57 -38.58
CA ILE A 91 11.66 29.94 -39.36
C ILE A 91 10.58 30.40 -38.38
N GLU A 92 9.96 31.55 -38.66
CA GLU A 92 8.75 32.03 -37.97
C GLU A 92 7.51 31.29 -38.52
N ASP A 93 6.76 30.64 -37.64
CA ASP A 93 5.37 30.22 -37.88
C ASP A 93 4.47 30.94 -36.85
N GLU A 94 3.15 31.02 -37.08
CA GLU A 94 2.20 31.91 -36.36
C GLU A 94 2.09 31.68 -34.82
N ALA A 95 2.87 30.76 -34.24
CA ALA A 95 2.97 30.52 -32.80
C ALA A 95 4.39 30.75 -32.18
N GLY A 96 5.41 31.17 -32.96
CA GLY A 96 6.75 31.52 -32.46
C GLY A 96 7.90 30.58 -32.87
N LEU A 97 9.15 31.02 -32.61
CA LEU A 97 10.43 30.47 -33.10
C LEU A 97 10.77 29.03 -32.61
N GLY A 98 11.04 28.10 -33.54
CA GLY A 98 11.48 26.72 -33.25
C GLY A 98 12.70 26.24 -34.06
N LEU A 99 13.52 25.35 -33.47
CA LEU A 99 14.75 24.75 -34.04
C LEU A 99 14.45 23.41 -34.75
N MET A 100 15.07 23.20 -35.93
CA MET A 100 14.96 21.95 -36.70
C MET A 100 15.72 20.77 -36.07
N HIS A 101 14.97 19.75 -35.71
CA HIS A 101 15.33 18.32 -35.63
C HIS A 101 16.22 17.74 -34.51
N LYS A 102 15.81 16.51 -34.15
CA LYS A 102 16.23 15.61 -33.07
C LYS A 102 17.61 14.96 -33.29
N SER A 103 18.32 14.80 -32.16
CA SER A 103 19.54 14.01 -31.90
C SER A 103 20.85 14.57 -32.44
N PHE A 104 21.61 15.18 -31.51
CA PHE A 104 22.96 15.69 -31.71
C PHE A 104 24.01 14.56 -31.82
N ASP A 105 23.65 13.31 -31.49
CA ASP A 105 24.57 12.16 -31.52
C ASP A 105 24.94 11.69 -32.94
N ASP A 106 24.04 11.83 -33.93
CA ASP A 106 24.30 11.43 -35.32
C ASP A 106 25.28 12.39 -36.05
N PHE A 107 25.40 13.63 -35.55
CA PHE A 107 26.27 14.66 -36.14
C PHE A 107 27.75 14.46 -35.78
N LEU A 108 28.04 13.79 -34.66
CA LEU A 108 29.40 13.62 -34.15
C LEU A 108 30.15 12.40 -34.73
N THR A 109 29.46 11.52 -35.46
CA THR A 109 30.00 10.18 -35.82
C THR A 109 30.37 9.99 -37.29
N LYS A 110 30.20 10.98 -38.17
CA LYS A 110 30.55 10.85 -39.60
C LYS A 110 31.68 11.78 -40.02
N ASP A 111 32.69 11.21 -40.67
CA ASP A 111 33.81 11.97 -41.24
C ASP A 111 33.35 12.89 -42.39
N PRO A 112 33.95 14.08 -42.53
CA PRO A 112 33.48 15.14 -43.43
C PRO A 112 33.63 14.85 -44.94
N GLU A 113 34.22 13.72 -45.35
CA GLU A 113 34.36 13.36 -46.78
C GLU A 113 33.15 12.61 -47.36
N ASP A 114 32.23 12.11 -46.54
CA ASP A 114 31.04 11.37 -47.00
C ASP A 114 29.91 12.28 -47.53
N TYR A 115 30.06 13.61 -47.43
CA TYR A 115 29.05 14.57 -47.89
C TYR A 115 29.25 15.03 -49.35
N CYS A 116 30.32 14.60 -50.02
CA CYS A 116 30.62 14.98 -51.40
C CYS A 116 30.27 13.89 -52.43
N SER A 117 29.12 13.22 -52.28
CA SER A 117 28.41 12.64 -53.43
C SER A 117 27.01 12.21 -53.04
N HIS A 118 26.04 13.12 -53.11
CA HIS A 118 24.70 12.73 -53.58
C HIS A 118 23.94 13.95 -54.10
N ASP A 119 23.48 13.80 -55.34
CA ASP A 119 22.67 14.74 -56.10
C ASP A 119 21.48 15.30 -55.32
N GLY A 120 21.16 16.57 -55.60
CA GLY A 120 20.05 17.27 -54.99
C GLY A 120 18.70 16.61 -55.27
N SER A 121 17.95 16.30 -54.21
CA SER A 121 16.49 16.10 -54.25
C SER A 121 15.83 15.95 -52.85
N ASP A 122 16.25 16.69 -51.82
CA ASP A 122 15.48 16.69 -50.56
C ASP A 122 14.29 17.68 -50.66
N THR A 123 13.12 17.08 -50.89
CA THR A 123 11.81 17.75 -51.03
C THR A 123 11.17 18.00 -49.66
N PRO A 124 10.14 18.87 -49.55
CA PRO A 124 9.40 19.17 -48.31
C PRO A 124 8.74 17.96 -47.61
N ASN A 125 8.82 16.77 -48.22
CA ASN A 125 8.17 15.56 -47.75
C ASN A 125 8.80 15.01 -46.48
N THR A 126 10.08 15.20 -46.18
CA THR A 126 10.75 14.52 -45.05
C THR A 126 10.36 15.02 -43.64
N ALA A 127 9.79 16.21 -43.51
CA ALA A 127 9.22 16.70 -42.25
C ALA A 127 7.73 16.32 -42.11
N MET A 128 7.00 16.35 -43.23
CA MET A 128 5.62 15.88 -43.32
C MET A 128 5.54 14.37 -43.09
N ASP A 129 6.48 13.60 -43.64
CA ASP A 129 6.64 12.15 -43.47
C ASP A 129 6.99 11.81 -42.02
N ARG A 130 7.75 12.65 -41.30
CA ARG A 130 8.08 12.44 -39.88
C ARG A 130 6.94 12.80 -38.93
N LEU A 131 6.12 13.80 -39.28
CA LEU A 131 4.86 14.09 -38.60
C LEU A 131 3.80 13.01 -38.92
N GLN A 132 3.76 12.51 -40.15
CA GLN A 132 2.93 11.37 -40.55
C GLN A 132 3.39 10.09 -39.89
N GLU A 133 4.69 9.82 -39.73
CA GLU A 133 5.21 8.68 -38.98
C GLU A 133 4.84 8.79 -37.50
N LYS A 134 5.00 9.96 -36.89
CA LYS A 134 4.63 10.16 -35.48
C LYS A 134 3.12 10.03 -35.28
N ASN A 135 2.30 10.64 -36.13
CA ASN A 135 0.85 10.50 -36.10
C ASN A 135 0.43 9.06 -36.38
N SER A 136 1.08 8.36 -37.31
CA SER A 136 0.83 6.94 -37.57
C SER A 136 1.25 6.05 -36.40
N SER A 137 2.29 6.43 -35.64
CA SER A 137 2.73 5.72 -34.43
C SER A 137 1.78 5.95 -33.25
N GLU A 138 1.19 7.13 -33.13
CA GLU A 138 0.18 7.46 -32.12
C GLU A 138 -1.18 6.84 -32.48
N GLU A 139 -1.59 6.89 -33.75
CA GLU A 139 -2.78 6.22 -34.28
C GLU A 139 -2.68 4.71 -34.16
N SER A 140 -1.54 4.10 -34.53
CA SER A 140 -1.35 2.64 -34.37
C SER A 140 -1.34 2.21 -32.90
N ARG A 141 -0.83 3.04 -31.98
CA ARG A 141 -0.90 2.77 -30.55
C ARG A 141 -2.31 2.95 -29.99
N GLU A 142 -3.08 3.93 -30.48
CA GLU A 142 -4.49 4.11 -30.15
C GLU A 142 -5.35 2.95 -30.69
N GLU A 143 -5.05 2.45 -31.89
CA GLU A 143 -5.68 1.26 -32.47
C GLU A 143 -5.35 -0.01 -31.67
N GLU A 144 -4.08 -0.21 -31.30
CA GLU A 144 -3.66 -1.34 -30.46
C GLU A 144 -4.33 -1.29 -29.08
N LEU A 145 -4.41 -0.12 -28.45
CA LEU A 145 -5.11 0.08 -27.17
C LEU A 145 -6.62 -0.05 -27.31
N ALA A 146 -7.22 0.36 -28.44
CA ALA A 146 -8.64 0.19 -28.71
C ALA A 146 -9.03 -1.30 -28.80
N GLU A 147 -8.13 -2.19 -29.18
CA GLU A 147 -8.40 -3.64 -29.17
C GLU A 147 -8.18 -4.29 -27.79
N VAL A 148 -7.61 -3.58 -26.80
CA VAL A 148 -7.38 -4.14 -25.46
C VAL A 148 -8.68 -4.36 -24.70
N ASP A 149 -8.80 -5.54 -24.09
CA ASP A 149 -9.89 -5.86 -23.17
C ASP A 149 -9.82 -5.02 -21.89
N LEU A 150 -10.79 -4.10 -21.75
CA LEU A 150 -10.95 -3.20 -20.61
C LEU A 150 -11.08 -3.95 -19.27
N ALA A 151 -11.57 -5.19 -19.27
CA ALA A 151 -11.66 -6.00 -18.06
C ALA A 151 -10.28 -6.40 -17.52
N THR A 152 -9.27 -6.47 -18.38
CA THR A 152 -7.89 -6.89 -18.03
C THR A 152 -6.87 -5.75 -18.01
N PHE A 153 -7.24 -4.57 -18.51
CA PHE A 153 -6.34 -3.42 -18.58
C PHE A 153 -5.69 -3.09 -17.21
N HIS A 154 -6.52 -3.00 -16.17
CA HIS A 154 -6.09 -2.81 -14.77
C HIS A 154 -5.13 -3.91 -14.28
N GLU A 155 -5.22 -5.13 -14.80
CA GLU A 155 -4.33 -6.23 -14.44
C GLU A 155 -2.94 -6.09 -15.08
N ARG A 156 -2.87 -5.53 -16.30
CA ARG A 156 -1.63 -5.33 -17.06
C ARG A 156 -0.83 -4.14 -16.53
N GLU A 157 -1.52 -3.04 -16.22
CA GLU A 157 -0.93 -1.81 -15.67
C GLU A 157 -0.87 -1.84 -14.13
N ALA A 158 -0.63 -3.01 -13.53
CA ALA A 158 -0.65 -3.20 -12.08
C ALA A 158 0.23 -2.16 -11.35
N GLY A 159 -0.41 -1.35 -10.49
CA GLY A 159 0.24 -0.29 -9.73
C GLY A 159 0.54 1.00 -10.51
N ARG A 160 0.00 1.17 -11.72
CA ARG A 160 -0.09 2.46 -12.44
C ARG A 160 -1.47 2.63 -13.07
N LEU A 161 -2.34 3.45 -12.47
CA LEU A 161 -3.72 3.63 -12.96
C LEU A 161 -4.02 5.09 -13.23
N ILE A 162 -4.62 5.37 -14.38
CA ILE A 162 -5.14 6.71 -14.67
C ILE A 162 -6.52 6.83 -14.06
N LEU A 163 -6.71 7.84 -13.21
CA LEU A 163 -7.98 8.11 -12.53
C LEU A 163 -8.73 9.28 -13.17
N ASP A 164 -8.00 10.22 -13.75
CA ASP A 164 -8.54 11.43 -14.37
C ASP A 164 -9.00 11.16 -15.82
N PRO A 165 -10.27 11.42 -16.17
CA PRO A 165 -10.75 11.32 -17.55
C PRO A 165 -10.00 12.22 -18.54
N GLU A 166 -9.53 13.40 -18.13
CA GLU A 166 -8.81 14.33 -19.03
C GLU A 166 -7.43 13.78 -19.38
N GLU A 167 -6.70 13.29 -18.38
CA GLU A 167 -5.40 12.64 -18.62
C GLU A 167 -5.55 11.35 -19.44
N ALA A 168 -6.62 10.58 -19.21
CA ALA A 168 -6.86 9.37 -20.00
C ALA A 168 -7.03 9.68 -21.50
N ARG A 169 -7.62 10.82 -21.86
CA ARG A 169 -7.71 11.25 -23.27
C ARG A 169 -6.35 11.58 -23.85
N ILE A 170 -5.45 12.17 -23.05
CA ILE A 170 -4.09 12.50 -23.47
C ILE A 170 -3.26 11.24 -23.65
N GLU A 171 -3.35 10.27 -22.71
CA GLU A 171 -2.47 9.09 -22.71
C GLU A 171 -2.98 7.95 -23.60
N PHE A 172 -4.30 7.74 -23.70
CA PHE A 172 -4.91 6.62 -24.42
C PHE A 172 -5.70 7.04 -25.68
N GLY A 173 -5.84 8.33 -25.95
CA GLY A 173 -6.67 8.84 -27.04
C GLY A 173 -8.17 8.88 -26.71
N GLU A 174 -8.95 9.49 -27.60
CA GLU A 174 -10.40 9.67 -27.42
C GLU A 174 -11.17 8.35 -27.59
N ARG A 175 -10.75 7.49 -28.53
CA ARG A 175 -11.49 6.25 -28.85
C ARG A 175 -11.51 5.30 -27.65
N PHE A 176 -10.36 5.11 -27.01
CA PHE A 176 -10.27 4.26 -25.83
C PHE A 176 -11.01 4.86 -24.62
N THR A 177 -10.81 6.16 -24.38
CA THR A 177 -11.39 6.84 -23.20
C THR A 177 -12.91 6.90 -23.26
N SER A 178 -13.51 7.02 -24.45
CA SER A 178 -14.96 7.04 -24.63
C SER A 178 -15.67 5.75 -24.16
N ARG A 179 -14.95 4.63 -24.10
CA ARG A 179 -15.47 3.33 -23.64
C ARG A 179 -15.38 3.14 -22.13
N LEU A 180 -14.66 4.01 -21.42
CA LEU A 180 -14.46 3.90 -19.98
C LEU A 180 -15.71 4.40 -19.23
N LYS A 181 -16.22 3.57 -18.32
CA LYS A 181 -17.26 3.98 -17.37
C LYS A 181 -16.65 4.83 -16.27
N LEU A 182 -17.35 5.92 -15.96
CA LEU A 182 -16.97 6.90 -14.95
C LEU A 182 -17.87 6.79 -13.71
N THR A 183 -17.45 7.42 -12.62
CA THR A 183 -18.32 7.66 -11.47
C THR A 183 -19.56 8.46 -11.87
N LYS A 184 -20.61 8.42 -11.04
CA LYS A 184 -21.85 9.19 -11.28
C LYS A 184 -21.60 10.70 -11.41
N ASP A 185 -20.55 11.19 -10.78
CA ASP A 185 -20.13 12.59 -10.82
C ASP A 185 -19.28 12.93 -12.05
N GLY A 186 -18.91 11.94 -12.87
CA GLY A 186 -18.10 12.09 -14.08
C GLY A 186 -16.61 12.37 -13.85
N LYS A 187 -16.17 12.43 -12.58
CA LYS A 187 -14.83 12.92 -12.21
C LYS A 187 -13.74 11.85 -12.13
N THR A 188 -14.10 10.57 -12.11
CA THR A 188 -13.13 9.49 -11.83
C THR A 188 -13.47 8.25 -12.64
N ILE A 189 -12.45 7.64 -13.23
CA ILE A 189 -12.57 6.37 -13.97
C ILE A 189 -12.75 5.20 -13.00
N LEU A 190 -13.64 4.25 -13.35
CA LEU A 190 -13.88 3.06 -12.55
C LEU A 190 -12.92 1.92 -12.93
N TRP A 191 -12.09 1.48 -11.98
CA TRP A 191 -11.23 0.31 -12.15
C TRP A 191 -11.55 -0.77 -11.11
N PRO A 192 -11.57 -2.06 -11.47
CA PRO A 192 -11.82 -2.57 -12.83
C PRO A 192 -13.16 -2.04 -13.37
N GLN A 193 -13.33 -2.07 -14.70
CA GLN A 193 -14.55 -1.60 -15.36
C GLN A 193 -15.74 -2.51 -15.04
N PRO A 194 -16.86 -1.99 -14.49
CA PRO A 194 -18.02 -2.81 -14.16
C PRO A 194 -18.72 -3.32 -15.42
N THR A 195 -19.18 -4.58 -15.42
CA THR A 195 -19.99 -5.11 -16.52
C THR A 195 -21.43 -4.59 -16.45
N ASP A 196 -22.26 -4.84 -17.47
CA ASP A 196 -23.69 -4.48 -17.45
C ASP A 196 -24.55 -5.55 -16.75
N ASP A 197 -23.95 -6.66 -16.32
CA ASP A 197 -24.65 -7.75 -15.64
C ASP A 197 -25.00 -7.35 -14.19
N PRO A 198 -26.28 -7.43 -13.78
CA PRO A 198 -26.68 -7.22 -12.39
C PRO A 198 -26.01 -8.18 -11.39
N ALA A 199 -25.47 -9.31 -11.85
CA ALA A 199 -24.74 -10.26 -11.01
C ALA A 199 -23.30 -9.82 -10.67
N ASP A 200 -22.74 -8.82 -11.37
CA ASP A 200 -21.44 -8.25 -11.00
C ASP A 200 -21.52 -7.64 -9.59
N PRO A 201 -20.67 -8.05 -8.63
CA PRO A 201 -20.66 -7.49 -7.28
C PRO A 201 -20.43 -5.97 -7.22
N GLN A 202 -19.79 -5.38 -8.24
CA GLN A 202 -19.67 -3.93 -8.35
C GLN A 202 -21.00 -3.23 -8.63
N ASN A 203 -21.99 -3.91 -9.20
CA ASN A 203 -23.32 -3.35 -9.47
C ASN A 203 -24.30 -3.52 -8.30
N TRP A 204 -23.89 -4.17 -7.20
CA TRP A 204 -24.75 -4.34 -6.03
C TRP A 204 -25.14 -3.00 -5.38
N SER A 205 -26.31 -2.96 -4.73
CA SER A 205 -26.76 -1.78 -4.00
C SER A 205 -25.81 -1.42 -2.86
N SER A 206 -25.62 -0.12 -2.58
CA SER A 206 -24.70 0.34 -1.53
C SER A 206 -24.98 -0.26 -0.16
N ARG A 207 -26.25 -0.55 0.15
CA ARG A 207 -26.66 -1.22 1.40
C ARG A 207 -26.13 -2.66 1.46
N LYS A 208 -26.21 -3.40 0.35
CA LYS A 208 -25.68 -4.77 0.25
C LYS A 208 -24.16 -4.78 0.38
N LYS A 209 -23.46 -3.84 -0.28
CA LYS A 209 -22.01 -3.68 -0.17
C LYS A 209 -21.57 -3.36 1.26
N ALA A 210 -22.27 -2.42 1.92
CA ALA A 210 -22.02 -2.06 3.31
C ALA A 210 -22.31 -3.22 4.27
N LEU A 211 -23.37 -3.99 4.05
CA LEU A 211 -23.70 -5.17 4.84
C LEU A 211 -22.62 -6.26 4.72
N HIS A 212 -22.10 -6.52 3.52
CA HIS A 212 -20.99 -7.46 3.33
C HIS A 212 -19.73 -6.99 4.05
N LEU A 213 -19.39 -5.70 3.94
CA LEU A 213 -18.24 -5.11 4.64
C LEU A 213 -18.42 -5.20 6.17
N PHE A 214 -19.61 -4.92 6.69
CA PHE A 214 -19.90 -5.03 8.11
C PHE A 214 -19.74 -6.46 8.63
N ILE A 215 -20.31 -7.45 7.93
CA ILE A 215 -20.22 -8.85 8.35
C ILE A 215 -18.79 -9.36 8.27
N ILE A 216 -18.05 -9.03 7.20
CA ILE A 216 -16.65 -9.46 7.09
C ILE A 216 -15.78 -8.79 8.15
N SER A 217 -16.04 -7.52 8.49
CA SER A 217 -15.38 -6.82 9.60
C SER A 217 -15.63 -7.51 10.95
N LEU A 218 -16.88 -7.88 11.26
CA LEU A 218 -17.20 -8.65 12.47
C LEU A 218 -16.52 -10.03 12.46
N ALA A 219 -16.58 -10.75 11.35
CA ALA A 219 -15.92 -12.04 11.21
C ALA A 219 -14.39 -11.93 11.36
N THR A 220 -13.79 -10.82 10.90
CA THR A 220 -12.36 -10.52 11.04
C THR A 220 -11.95 -10.33 12.50
N ILE A 221 -12.89 -9.97 13.39
CA ILE A 221 -12.61 -9.86 14.83
C ILE A 221 -12.48 -11.23 15.49
N VAL A 222 -13.19 -12.26 15.05
CA VAL A 222 -13.22 -13.59 15.73
C VAL A 222 -11.84 -14.14 16.12
N PRO A 223 -10.83 -14.23 15.22
CA PRO A 223 -9.63 -15.03 15.46
C PRO A 223 -8.76 -14.46 16.58
N ASP A 224 -8.50 -13.15 16.53
CA ASP A 224 -7.63 -12.50 17.51
C ASP A 224 -8.41 -12.19 18.80
N PHE A 225 -9.74 -12.08 18.74
CA PHE A 225 -10.61 -11.92 19.90
C PHE A 225 -10.60 -13.18 20.75
N ASP A 226 -10.82 -14.34 20.12
CA ASP A 226 -10.76 -15.66 20.74
C ASP A 226 -9.36 -15.96 21.27
N SER A 227 -8.31 -15.59 20.52
CA SER A 227 -6.94 -15.67 20.99
C SER A 227 -6.75 -14.83 22.27
N ALA A 228 -7.22 -13.59 22.28
CA ALA A 228 -7.02 -12.70 23.41
C ALA A 228 -7.88 -13.01 24.65
N ILE A 229 -8.90 -13.89 24.56
CA ILE A 229 -9.60 -14.41 25.74
C ILE A 229 -8.59 -15.11 26.67
N GLY A 230 -7.69 -15.90 26.08
CA GLY A 230 -6.64 -16.60 26.80
C GLY A 230 -5.60 -15.66 27.44
N ILE A 231 -5.37 -14.49 26.85
CA ILE A 231 -4.49 -13.44 27.43
C ILE A 231 -5.16 -12.85 28.67
N ALA A 232 -6.46 -12.54 28.60
CA ALA A 232 -7.21 -11.99 29.73
C ALA A 232 -7.29 -12.97 30.91
N SER A 233 -7.43 -14.27 30.65
CA SER A 233 -7.61 -15.32 31.65
C SER A 233 -6.35 -16.10 32.01
N VAL A 234 -5.15 -15.58 31.69
CA VAL A 234 -3.91 -16.36 31.79
C VAL A 234 -3.60 -16.82 33.22
N PHE A 235 -3.90 -15.99 34.23
CA PHE A 235 -3.67 -16.31 35.64
C PHE A 235 -4.66 -17.36 36.16
N GLU A 236 -5.93 -17.24 35.80
CA GLU A 236 -7.01 -18.17 36.16
C GLU A 236 -6.81 -19.54 35.51
N LEU A 237 -6.33 -19.56 34.27
CA LEU A 237 -5.96 -20.80 33.59
C LEU A 237 -4.76 -21.46 34.30
N ALA A 238 -3.77 -20.66 34.73
CA ALA A 238 -2.58 -21.17 35.42
C ALA A 238 -2.95 -21.82 36.75
N GLU A 239 -3.86 -21.21 37.49
CA GLU A 239 -4.44 -21.78 38.71
C GLU A 239 -5.26 -23.06 38.42
N THR A 240 -6.15 -23.01 37.42
CA THR A 240 -7.04 -24.15 37.08
C THR A 240 -6.26 -25.40 36.68
N TYR A 241 -5.18 -25.23 35.92
CA TYR A 241 -4.37 -26.35 35.41
C TYR A 241 -3.10 -26.60 36.24
N GLY A 242 -2.91 -25.89 37.36
CA GLY A 242 -1.78 -26.10 38.28
C GLY A 242 -0.41 -25.87 37.64
N THR A 243 -0.27 -24.82 36.83
CA THR A 243 0.96 -24.51 36.08
C THR A 243 1.29 -23.01 36.12
N THR A 244 2.30 -22.55 35.38
CA THR A 244 2.69 -21.14 35.32
C THR A 244 2.06 -20.42 34.14
N THR A 245 1.87 -19.11 34.25
CA THR A 245 1.37 -18.25 33.16
C THR A 245 2.24 -18.36 31.90
N GLY A 246 3.55 -18.44 32.07
CA GLY A 246 4.50 -18.66 30.97
C GLY A 246 4.30 -20.01 30.27
N HIS A 247 4.06 -21.09 31.01
CA HIS A 247 3.78 -22.40 30.41
C HIS A 247 2.47 -22.39 29.62
N ILE A 248 1.41 -21.78 30.14
CA ILE A 248 0.14 -21.63 29.42
C ILE A 248 0.32 -20.82 28.14
N ASN A 249 1.01 -19.68 28.23
CA ASN A 249 1.23 -18.83 27.07
C ASN A 249 2.02 -19.57 25.97
N ASN A 250 3.09 -20.27 26.35
CA ASN A 250 3.94 -21.02 25.44
C ASN A 250 3.22 -22.22 24.80
N LEU A 251 2.43 -22.97 25.56
CA LEU A 251 1.75 -24.17 25.07
C LEU A 251 0.48 -23.85 24.28
N THR A 252 -0.23 -22.78 24.64
CA THR A 252 -1.58 -22.50 24.12
C THR A 252 -1.61 -21.28 23.22
N SER A 253 -1.28 -20.09 23.72
CA SER A 253 -1.42 -18.82 22.99
C SER A 253 -0.42 -18.72 21.83
N ASN A 254 0.86 -19.01 22.06
CA ASN A 254 1.89 -18.87 21.03
C ASN A 254 1.64 -19.82 19.84
N TRP A 255 1.29 -21.09 20.13
CA TRP A 255 0.94 -22.06 19.10
C TRP A 255 -0.37 -21.72 18.37
N SER A 256 -1.36 -21.19 19.08
CA SER A 256 -2.59 -20.70 18.46
C SER A 256 -2.31 -19.55 17.49
N VAL A 257 -1.53 -18.54 17.90
CA VAL A 257 -1.11 -17.42 17.05
C VAL A 257 -0.32 -17.90 15.83
N PHE A 258 0.61 -18.85 16.02
CA PHE A 258 1.33 -19.47 14.91
C PHE A 258 0.38 -20.11 13.90
N LEU A 259 -0.62 -20.86 14.36
CA LEU A 259 -1.58 -21.53 13.50
C LEU A 259 -2.61 -20.60 12.85
N VAL A 260 -2.88 -19.41 13.40
CA VAL A 260 -3.67 -18.37 12.72
C VAL A 260 -3.03 -18.00 11.38
N GLY A 261 -1.70 -17.88 11.30
CA GLY A 261 -1.01 -17.60 10.04
C GLY A 261 -1.18 -18.69 8.99
N TRP A 262 -0.92 -19.94 9.40
CA TRP A 262 -1.02 -21.11 8.52
C TRP A 262 -2.46 -21.43 8.13
N GLY A 263 -3.40 -21.16 9.02
CA GLY A 263 -4.83 -21.22 8.76
C GLY A 263 -5.25 -20.30 7.62
N GLY A 264 -4.67 -19.10 7.54
CA GLY A 264 -4.90 -18.16 6.45
C GLY A 264 -4.40 -18.74 5.12
N PHE A 265 -3.19 -19.29 5.11
CA PHE A 265 -2.65 -19.99 3.93
C PHE A 265 -3.53 -21.16 3.47
N PHE A 266 -4.05 -21.94 4.40
CA PHE A 266 -4.96 -23.04 4.07
C PHE A 266 -6.31 -22.52 3.57
N GLY A 267 -6.86 -21.49 4.20
CA GLY A 267 -8.11 -20.84 3.81
C GLY A 267 -8.08 -20.29 2.40
N ILE A 268 -7.00 -19.60 2.01
CA ILE A 268 -6.88 -19.06 0.64
C ILE A 268 -6.83 -20.18 -0.40
N MET A 269 -6.18 -21.29 -0.07
CA MET A 269 -6.11 -22.44 -0.98
C MET A 269 -7.52 -22.98 -1.27
N LEU A 270 -8.32 -23.16 -0.23
CA LEU A 270 -9.70 -23.60 -0.39
C LEU A 270 -10.56 -22.55 -1.11
N MET A 271 -10.39 -21.26 -0.81
CA MET A 271 -11.21 -20.19 -1.41
C MET A 271 -11.05 -20.11 -2.92
N ARG A 272 -9.81 -20.24 -3.42
CA ARG A 272 -9.53 -20.23 -4.87
C ARG A 272 -10.13 -21.41 -5.62
N ARG A 273 -10.37 -22.52 -4.93
CA ARG A 273 -10.91 -23.73 -5.55
C ARG A 273 -12.43 -23.84 -5.40
N TYR A 274 -12.95 -23.56 -4.21
CA TYR A 274 -14.32 -23.86 -3.82
C TYR A 274 -15.20 -22.62 -3.64
N GLY A 275 -14.66 -21.41 -3.69
CA GLY A 275 -15.42 -20.18 -3.52
C GLY A 275 -15.16 -19.48 -2.20
N ARG A 276 -15.51 -18.19 -2.11
CA ARG A 276 -15.21 -17.35 -0.95
C ARG A 276 -16.24 -17.57 0.15
N LEU A 277 -17.53 -17.60 -0.20
CA LEU A 277 -18.63 -17.80 0.74
C LEU A 277 -18.58 -19.16 1.46
N PRO A 278 -18.45 -20.32 0.77
CA PRO A 278 -18.51 -21.61 1.45
C PRO A 278 -17.33 -21.83 2.39
N VAL A 279 -16.13 -21.40 1.98
CA VAL A 279 -14.95 -21.53 2.84
C VAL A 279 -15.07 -20.61 4.06
N LEU A 280 -15.55 -19.38 3.88
CA LEU A 280 -15.83 -18.48 4.99
C LEU A 280 -16.83 -19.09 5.99
N PHE A 281 -17.93 -19.67 5.51
CA PHE A 281 -18.94 -20.29 6.37
C PHE A 281 -18.40 -21.51 7.14
N TRP A 282 -17.82 -22.49 6.44
CA TRP A 282 -17.37 -23.73 7.08
C TRP A 282 -16.22 -23.51 8.05
N THR A 283 -15.30 -22.59 7.75
CA THR A 283 -14.17 -22.28 8.63
C THR A 283 -14.63 -21.61 9.92
N GLN A 284 -15.58 -20.67 9.85
CA GLN A 284 -16.19 -20.08 11.04
C GLN A 284 -17.00 -21.08 11.86
N LEU A 285 -17.74 -21.98 11.19
CA LEU A 285 -18.49 -23.03 11.89
C LEU A 285 -17.55 -24.00 12.62
N LEU A 286 -16.44 -24.39 11.98
CA LEU A 286 -15.42 -25.25 12.60
C LEU A 286 -14.73 -24.53 13.76
N ALA A 287 -14.32 -23.27 13.57
CA ALA A 287 -13.72 -22.47 14.62
C ALA A 287 -14.64 -22.37 15.85
N LEU A 288 -15.94 -22.13 15.65
CA LEU A 288 -16.93 -22.14 16.72
C LEU A 288 -17.01 -23.51 17.42
N GLY A 289 -17.03 -24.61 16.67
CA GLY A 289 -17.02 -25.96 17.25
C GLY A 289 -15.80 -26.23 18.13
N PHE A 290 -14.61 -25.81 17.68
CA PHE A 290 -13.39 -25.92 18.48
C PHE A 290 -13.36 -24.97 19.67
N LEU A 291 -13.93 -23.77 19.55
CA LEU A 291 -14.07 -22.80 20.64
C LEU A 291 -14.97 -23.34 21.76
N VAL A 292 -16.08 -24.01 21.41
CA VAL A 292 -16.91 -24.76 22.36
C VAL A 292 -16.09 -25.87 23.02
N GLY A 293 -15.28 -26.60 22.24
CA GLY A 293 -14.34 -27.60 22.75
C GLY A 293 -13.36 -27.02 23.78
N THR A 294 -12.83 -25.83 23.54
CA THR A 294 -11.94 -25.14 24.49
C THR A 294 -12.65 -24.73 25.78
N THR A 295 -13.91 -24.30 25.69
CA THR A 295 -14.72 -23.91 26.86
C THR A 295 -14.92 -25.06 27.85
N PHE A 296 -15.09 -26.27 27.34
CA PHE A 296 -15.35 -27.48 28.14
C PHE A 296 -14.12 -28.40 28.28
N ALA A 297 -12.93 -27.93 27.92
CA ALA A 297 -11.73 -28.75 27.93
C ALA A 297 -11.36 -29.22 29.36
N PRO A 298 -11.22 -30.55 29.59
CA PRO A 298 -10.94 -31.09 30.92
C PRO A 298 -9.46 -31.00 31.31
N THR A 299 -8.54 -31.09 30.34
CA THR A 299 -7.09 -31.05 30.56
C THR A 299 -6.44 -29.94 29.75
N LEU A 300 -5.23 -29.55 30.13
CA LEU A 300 -4.48 -28.48 29.46
C LEU A 300 -4.12 -28.86 28.02
N GLU A 301 -3.83 -30.14 27.73
CA GLU A 301 -3.49 -30.61 26.39
C GLU A 301 -4.70 -30.54 25.46
N VAL A 302 -5.88 -30.94 25.95
CA VAL A 302 -7.13 -30.81 25.18
C VAL A 302 -7.45 -29.34 24.96
N PHE A 303 -7.30 -28.50 25.98
CA PHE A 303 -7.49 -27.05 25.87
C PHE A 303 -6.56 -26.45 24.80
N ALA A 304 -5.27 -26.81 24.83
CA ALA A 304 -4.27 -26.37 23.87
C ALA A 304 -4.62 -26.81 22.44
N ALA A 305 -4.96 -28.09 22.25
CA ALA A 305 -5.31 -28.64 20.94
C ALA A 305 -6.55 -27.94 20.34
N MET A 306 -7.62 -27.77 21.11
CA MET A 306 -8.84 -27.10 20.65
C MET A 306 -8.59 -25.62 20.34
N ARG A 307 -7.77 -24.94 21.15
CA ARG A 307 -7.40 -23.54 20.94
C ARG A 307 -6.53 -23.34 19.70
N CYS A 308 -5.62 -24.28 19.43
CA CYS A 308 -4.82 -24.33 18.20
C CYS A 308 -5.70 -24.48 16.95
N LEU A 309 -6.69 -25.38 17.00
CA LEU A 309 -7.64 -25.59 15.91
C LEU A 309 -8.58 -24.38 15.71
N THR A 310 -8.99 -23.73 16.80
CA THR A 310 -9.76 -22.48 16.76
C THR A 310 -8.98 -21.39 16.01
N GLY A 311 -7.69 -21.21 16.32
CA GLY A 311 -6.83 -20.26 15.60
C GLY A 311 -6.68 -20.60 14.12
N PHE A 312 -6.44 -21.87 13.79
CA PHE A 312 -6.27 -22.34 12.42
C PHE A 312 -7.50 -22.10 11.53
N PHE A 313 -8.70 -22.43 12.01
CA PHE A 313 -9.92 -22.23 11.20
C PHE A 313 -10.48 -20.81 11.33
N GLY A 314 -10.29 -20.15 12.47
CA GLY A 314 -10.87 -18.84 12.76
C GLY A 314 -10.39 -17.77 11.78
N THR A 315 -9.11 -17.75 11.42
CA THR A 315 -8.44 -16.68 10.65
C THR A 315 -8.97 -16.38 9.25
N CYS A 316 -9.77 -17.26 8.64
CA CYS A 316 -10.20 -17.10 7.24
C CYS A 316 -10.80 -15.72 6.88
N PRO A 317 -11.63 -15.06 7.70
CA PRO A 317 -12.13 -13.71 7.42
C PRO A 317 -11.02 -12.64 7.31
N GLN A 318 -9.91 -12.79 8.04
CA GLN A 318 -8.74 -11.92 7.98
C GLN A 318 -7.97 -12.02 6.65
N ILE A 319 -8.30 -13.00 5.80
CA ILE A 319 -7.75 -13.07 4.43
C ILE A 319 -8.82 -12.82 3.35
N THR A 320 -10.09 -13.11 3.65
CA THR A 320 -11.19 -12.89 2.70
C THR A 320 -11.54 -11.41 2.53
N GLY A 321 -11.23 -10.57 3.53
CA GLY A 321 -11.53 -9.14 3.49
C GLY A 321 -11.03 -8.45 2.23
N LEU A 322 -9.76 -8.65 1.87
CA LEU A 322 -9.19 -8.10 0.63
C LEU A 322 -9.92 -8.59 -0.61
N PHE A 323 -10.28 -9.87 -0.70
CA PHE A 323 -11.04 -10.37 -1.85
C PHE A 323 -12.38 -9.65 -2.01
N ILE A 324 -13.19 -9.66 -0.95
CA ILE A 324 -14.54 -9.10 -1.01
C ILE A 324 -14.48 -7.61 -1.31
N ILE A 325 -13.54 -6.87 -0.71
CA ILE A 325 -13.39 -5.44 -0.96
C ILE A 325 -13.10 -5.17 -2.43
N ASN A 326 -12.18 -5.90 -3.03
CA ASN A 326 -11.80 -5.69 -4.43
C ASN A 326 -12.83 -6.22 -5.43
N ASP A 327 -13.58 -7.27 -5.08
CA ASP A 327 -14.65 -7.78 -5.93
C ASP A 327 -15.79 -6.76 -6.03
N VAL A 328 -16.10 -6.07 -4.92
CA VAL A 328 -17.33 -5.28 -4.73
C VAL A 328 -17.11 -3.78 -4.92
N TYR A 329 -15.94 -3.26 -4.57
CA TYR A 329 -15.65 -1.82 -4.60
C TYR A 329 -14.68 -1.46 -5.74
N PRO A 330 -14.93 -0.34 -6.44
CA PRO A 330 -13.98 0.19 -7.41
C PRO A 330 -12.73 0.73 -6.71
N PHE A 331 -11.62 0.73 -7.43
CA PHE A 331 -10.27 1.06 -6.99
C PHE A 331 -10.18 2.30 -6.08
N HIS A 332 -10.79 3.42 -6.49
CA HIS A 332 -10.74 4.67 -5.73
C HIS A 332 -11.40 4.59 -4.34
N LEU A 333 -12.30 3.63 -4.10
CA LEU A 333 -12.92 3.38 -2.79
C LEU A 333 -12.24 2.27 -2.00
N GLN A 334 -11.42 1.43 -2.63
CA GLN A 334 -10.89 0.21 -2.00
C GLN A 334 -10.10 0.52 -0.74
N VAL A 335 -9.22 1.52 -0.75
CA VAL A 335 -8.39 1.83 0.43
C VAL A 335 -9.18 2.30 1.63
N LYS A 336 -10.25 3.07 1.42
CA LYS A 336 -11.17 3.44 2.50
C LYS A 336 -11.84 2.20 3.12
N MET A 337 -12.20 1.22 2.31
CA MET A 337 -12.82 -0.02 2.82
C MET A 337 -11.79 -0.96 3.44
N ILE A 338 -10.56 -0.98 2.92
CA ILE A 338 -9.42 -1.67 3.54
C ILE A 338 -9.17 -1.09 4.93
N GLY A 339 -9.18 0.24 5.09
CA GLY A 339 -9.09 0.92 6.39
C GLY A 339 -10.08 0.38 7.42
N ILE A 340 -11.38 0.44 7.10
CA ILE A 340 -12.45 -0.06 7.98
C ILE A 340 -12.28 -1.54 8.36
N TRP A 341 -11.89 -2.36 7.38
CA TRP A 341 -11.66 -3.78 7.61
C TRP A 341 -10.41 -4.05 8.46
N THR A 342 -9.28 -3.39 8.15
CA THR A 342 -8.03 -3.49 8.92
C THR A 342 -8.20 -2.94 10.34
N CYS A 343 -8.98 -1.87 10.53
CA CYS A 343 -9.37 -1.36 11.84
C CYS A 343 -10.03 -2.46 12.70
N SER A 344 -10.88 -3.30 12.09
CA SER A 344 -11.51 -4.44 12.78
C SER A 344 -10.48 -5.51 13.19
N ALA A 345 -9.50 -5.79 12.33
CA ALA A 345 -8.42 -6.73 12.62
C ALA A 345 -7.50 -6.23 13.77
N VAL A 346 -7.14 -4.94 13.77
CA VAL A 346 -6.29 -4.35 14.83
C VAL A 346 -7.05 -4.20 16.14
N LEU A 347 -8.34 -3.84 16.10
CA LEU A 347 -9.19 -3.71 17.29
C LEU A 347 -9.34 -5.03 18.06
N SER A 348 -9.40 -6.13 17.31
CA SER A 348 -9.77 -7.46 17.80
C SER A 348 -9.01 -7.95 19.06
N PRO A 349 -7.66 -8.01 19.08
CA PRO A 349 -6.90 -8.51 20.23
C PRO A 349 -7.04 -7.64 21.49
N HIS A 350 -7.52 -6.41 21.35
CA HIS A 350 -7.68 -5.47 22.46
C HIS A 350 -9.08 -5.50 23.06
N LEU A 351 -10.09 -5.74 22.21
CA LEU A 351 -11.49 -5.76 22.64
C LEU A 351 -11.77 -6.85 23.66
N SER A 352 -11.13 -8.02 23.49
CA SER A 352 -11.32 -9.17 24.37
C SER A 352 -10.78 -8.93 25.79
N PRO A 353 -9.50 -8.53 26.01
CA PRO A 353 -9.02 -8.19 27.34
C PRO A 353 -9.72 -6.98 27.96
N PHE A 354 -10.13 -5.99 27.15
CA PHE A 354 -10.95 -4.88 27.64
C PHE A 354 -12.25 -5.38 28.28
N VAL A 355 -13.03 -6.21 27.58
CA VAL A 355 -14.32 -6.71 28.09
C VAL A 355 -14.12 -7.74 29.20
N PHE A 356 -13.23 -8.71 29.00
CA PHE A 356 -13.13 -9.87 29.88
C PHE A 356 -12.33 -9.62 31.15
N SER A 357 -11.45 -8.61 31.21
CA SER A 357 -10.80 -8.26 32.49
C SER A 357 -11.83 -7.83 33.54
N PHE A 358 -12.88 -7.11 33.15
CA PHE A 358 -13.98 -6.75 34.06
C PHE A 358 -14.85 -7.96 34.44
N LEU A 359 -15.04 -8.89 33.51
CA LEU A 359 -15.84 -10.10 33.74
C LEU A 359 -15.12 -11.06 34.71
N LEU A 360 -13.84 -11.33 34.46
CA LEU A 360 -13.01 -12.26 35.23
C LEU A 360 -12.80 -11.82 36.68
N ALA A 361 -12.92 -10.52 36.96
CA ALA A 361 -12.93 -10.02 38.33
C ALA A 361 -14.13 -10.53 39.17
N ARG A 362 -15.17 -11.09 38.53
CA ARG A 362 -16.41 -11.54 39.20
C ARG A 362 -16.89 -12.93 38.77
N ALA A 363 -16.32 -13.49 37.70
CA ALA A 363 -16.83 -14.68 37.04
C ALA A 363 -15.70 -15.62 36.62
N ASN A 364 -16.07 -16.86 36.30
CA ASN A 364 -15.13 -17.90 35.87
C ASN A 364 -14.64 -17.66 34.42
N TRP A 365 -13.39 -18.02 34.13
CA TRP A 365 -12.83 -17.95 32.78
C TRP A 365 -13.63 -18.72 31.72
N ARG A 366 -14.30 -19.82 32.09
CA ARG A 366 -15.17 -20.56 31.16
C ARG A 366 -16.34 -19.72 30.65
N ILE A 367 -16.84 -18.77 31.43
CA ILE A 367 -17.92 -17.86 31.01
C ILE A 367 -17.41 -16.91 29.93
N ALA A 368 -16.16 -16.42 30.02
CA ALA A 368 -15.55 -15.59 28.99
C ALA A 368 -15.49 -16.31 27.64
N TRP A 369 -15.05 -17.58 27.63
CA TRP A 369 -15.05 -18.42 26.43
C TRP A 369 -16.46 -18.74 25.91
N GLY A 370 -17.43 -18.94 26.81
CA GLY A 370 -18.84 -19.10 26.45
C GLY A 370 -19.42 -17.86 25.74
N ILE A 371 -19.04 -16.65 26.15
CA ILE A 371 -19.41 -15.40 25.46
C ILE A 371 -18.75 -15.34 24.07
N GLY A 372 -17.50 -15.77 23.93
CA GLY A 372 -16.84 -15.96 22.63
C GLY A 372 -17.65 -16.89 21.72
N CYS A 373 -18.15 -18.01 22.24
CA CYS A 373 -19.03 -18.92 21.49
C CYS A 373 -20.32 -18.23 21.03
N ILE A 374 -20.96 -17.43 21.88
CA ILE A 374 -22.17 -16.67 21.49
C ILE A 374 -21.85 -15.69 20.36
N TYR A 375 -20.71 -14.98 20.45
CA TYR A 375 -20.26 -14.10 19.38
C TYR A 375 -20.02 -14.86 18.06
N GLY A 376 -19.33 -16.01 18.12
CA GLY A 376 -19.13 -16.89 16.98
C GLY A 376 -20.44 -17.38 16.34
N VAL A 377 -21.45 -17.74 17.15
CA VAL A 377 -22.79 -18.10 16.65
C VAL A 377 -23.41 -16.93 15.87
N VAL A 378 -23.37 -15.71 16.42
CA VAL A 378 -23.89 -14.52 15.74
C VAL A 378 -23.20 -14.31 14.40
N VAL A 379 -21.86 -14.39 14.35
CA VAL A 379 -21.09 -14.23 13.11
C VAL A 379 -21.44 -15.31 12.08
N VAL A 380 -21.51 -16.59 12.49
CA VAL A 380 -21.87 -17.69 11.59
C VAL A 380 -23.28 -17.50 11.01
N LEU A 381 -24.25 -17.08 11.82
CA LEU A 381 -25.61 -16.80 11.36
C LEU A 381 -25.63 -15.61 10.38
N LEU A 382 -24.87 -14.55 10.67
CA LEU A 382 -24.76 -13.40 9.77
C LEU A 382 -24.19 -13.79 8.41
N ILE A 383 -23.14 -14.60 8.38
CA ILE A 383 -22.55 -15.14 7.14
C ILE A 383 -23.59 -16.00 6.40
N ALA A 384 -24.26 -16.93 7.08
CA ALA A 384 -25.22 -17.83 6.47
C ALA A 384 -26.41 -17.12 5.81
N PHE A 385 -26.98 -16.10 6.48
CA PHE A 385 -28.22 -15.45 6.06
C PHE A 385 -28.03 -14.21 5.19
N PHE A 386 -26.92 -13.49 5.31
CA PHE A 386 -26.77 -12.17 4.67
C PHE A 386 -25.63 -12.09 3.66
N MET A 387 -24.57 -12.90 3.79
CA MET A 387 -23.50 -12.89 2.80
C MET A 387 -23.88 -13.66 1.53
N GLU A 388 -23.33 -13.24 0.40
CA GLU A 388 -23.47 -13.85 -0.91
C GLU A 388 -22.08 -14.06 -1.54
N GLU A 389 -22.00 -14.98 -2.50
CA GLU A 389 -20.75 -15.26 -3.19
C GLU A 389 -20.34 -14.07 -4.06
N SER A 390 -19.09 -13.62 -3.89
CA SER A 390 -18.54 -12.46 -4.61
C SER A 390 -17.70 -12.85 -5.83
N ILE A 391 -17.50 -14.14 -6.11
CA ILE A 391 -16.80 -14.58 -7.33
C ILE A 391 -17.58 -14.21 -8.58
N TYR A 392 -16.93 -13.41 -9.43
CA TYR A 392 -17.44 -13.02 -10.73
C TYR A 392 -16.28 -12.90 -11.73
N ASP A 393 -16.35 -13.67 -12.83
CA ASP A 393 -15.37 -13.59 -13.92
C ASP A 393 -15.83 -12.53 -14.94
N ARG A 394 -15.27 -11.32 -14.84
CA ARG A 394 -15.58 -10.20 -15.75
C ARG A 394 -15.13 -10.45 -17.18
N LYS A 395 -14.14 -11.33 -17.42
CA LYS A 395 -13.64 -11.65 -18.77
C LYS A 395 -14.66 -12.45 -19.58
N LYS A 396 -15.41 -13.32 -18.89
CA LYS A 396 -16.42 -14.19 -19.51
C LYS A 396 -17.85 -13.75 -19.24
N ALA A 397 -18.04 -12.68 -18.46
CA ALA A 397 -19.34 -12.19 -17.96
C ALA A 397 -20.28 -13.35 -17.51
N THR A 398 -19.69 -14.39 -16.91
CA THR A 398 -20.42 -15.63 -16.63
C THR A 398 -20.90 -15.61 -15.19
N ARG A 399 -22.22 -15.71 -15.03
CA ARG A 399 -22.85 -15.84 -13.72
C ARG A 399 -22.43 -17.15 -13.05
N THR A 400 -21.74 -17.03 -11.91
CA THR A 400 -21.23 -18.19 -11.15
C THR A 400 -22.30 -18.88 -10.32
N VAL A 401 -23.29 -18.14 -9.82
CA VAL A 401 -24.34 -18.67 -8.93
C VAL A 401 -25.73 -18.53 -9.56
N GLN A 402 -26.49 -19.63 -9.57
CA GLN A 402 -27.87 -19.65 -10.04
C GLN A 402 -28.77 -18.77 -9.16
N PRO A 403 -29.75 -18.03 -9.75
CA PRO A 403 -30.70 -17.25 -8.97
C PRO A 403 -31.59 -18.13 -8.07
N GLY A 404 -32.01 -17.58 -6.93
CA GLY A 404 -32.97 -18.20 -6.01
C GLY A 404 -32.36 -18.85 -4.77
N LEU A 405 -33.22 -19.27 -3.84
CA LEU A 405 -32.83 -19.80 -2.53
C LEU A 405 -31.97 -21.08 -2.65
N ARG A 406 -32.31 -21.97 -3.58
CA ARG A 406 -31.56 -23.20 -3.84
C ARG A 406 -30.14 -22.89 -4.33
N GLY A 407 -29.99 -21.93 -5.26
CA GLY A 407 -28.67 -21.51 -5.75
C GLY A 407 -27.82 -20.88 -4.66
N ARG A 408 -28.42 -20.07 -3.78
CA ARG A 408 -27.76 -19.53 -2.58
C ARG A 408 -27.31 -20.63 -1.63
N LEU A 409 -28.16 -21.63 -1.36
CA LEU A 409 -27.81 -22.76 -0.49
C LEU A 409 -26.68 -23.60 -1.11
N GLU A 410 -26.74 -23.87 -2.41
CA GLU A 410 -25.67 -24.57 -3.14
C GLU A 410 -24.34 -23.80 -3.12
N ALA A 411 -24.38 -22.46 -3.17
CA ALA A 411 -23.18 -21.63 -3.02
C ALA A 411 -22.65 -21.65 -1.58
N LEU A 412 -23.51 -21.50 -0.57
CA LEU A 412 -23.13 -21.52 0.85
C LEU A 412 -22.51 -22.86 1.26
N LEU A 413 -23.09 -23.97 0.82
CA LEU A 413 -22.57 -25.32 1.11
C LEU A 413 -21.33 -25.67 0.27
N GLY A 414 -21.04 -24.91 -0.79
CA GLY A 414 -19.88 -25.12 -1.67
C GLY A 414 -20.13 -26.09 -2.83
N VAL A 415 -21.37 -26.52 -3.05
CA VAL A 415 -21.75 -27.38 -4.18
C VAL A 415 -21.46 -26.69 -5.52
N THR A 416 -21.74 -25.38 -5.62
CA THR A 416 -21.44 -24.60 -6.82
C THR A 416 -19.94 -24.55 -7.10
N GLY A 417 -19.12 -24.24 -6.10
CA GLY A 417 -17.67 -24.21 -6.24
C GLY A 417 -17.07 -25.59 -6.54
N TYR A 418 -17.60 -26.66 -5.96
CA TYR A 418 -17.21 -28.02 -6.30
C TYR A 418 -17.50 -28.37 -7.76
N LYS A 419 -18.68 -28.00 -8.29
CA LYS A 419 -19.03 -28.17 -9.70
C LYS A 419 -18.04 -27.42 -10.60
N MET A 420 -17.73 -26.16 -10.28
CA MET A 420 -16.75 -25.35 -11.01
C MET A 420 -15.34 -25.97 -11.00
N ALA A 421 -14.92 -26.50 -9.85
CA ALA A 421 -13.63 -27.18 -9.72
C ALA A 421 -13.57 -28.49 -10.51
N LYS A 422 -14.68 -29.23 -10.62
CA LYS A 422 -14.78 -30.47 -11.40
C LYS A 422 -14.78 -30.20 -12.91
N THR A 423 -15.42 -29.13 -13.35
CA THR A 423 -15.46 -28.70 -14.76
C THR A 423 -14.15 -28.04 -15.22
N GLY A 424 -13.15 -27.90 -14.33
CA GLY A 424 -11.86 -27.27 -14.65
C GLY A 424 -11.92 -25.75 -14.80
N GLN A 425 -13.01 -25.11 -14.34
CA GLN A 425 -13.16 -23.66 -14.36
C GLN A 425 -12.47 -22.97 -13.16
N SER A 426 -12.22 -23.71 -12.08
CA SER A 426 -11.44 -23.24 -10.92
C SER A 426 -9.96 -23.64 -11.03
N ALA A 427 -9.11 -22.94 -10.26
CA ALA A 427 -7.67 -23.18 -10.24
C ALA A 427 -7.30 -24.62 -9.83
N THR A 428 -6.24 -25.15 -10.45
CA THR A 428 -5.73 -26.50 -10.16
C THR A 428 -5.02 -26.53 -8.81
N TRP A 429 -5.02 -27.68 -8.11
CA TRP A 429 -4.33 -27.83 -6.82
C TRP A 429 -2.87 -27.36 -6.84
N LYS A 430 -2.12 -27.66 -7.92
CA LYS A 430 -0.74 -27.18 -8.08
C LYS A 430 -0.66 -25.66 -8.12
N GLU A 431 -1.57 -24.99 -8.81
CA GLU A 431 -1.61 -23.52 -8.90
C GLU A 431 -2.01 -22.88 -7.58
N VAL A 432 -2.97 -23.49 -6.89
CA VAL A 432 -3.51 -23.02 -5.62
C VAL A 432 -2.45 -23.11 -4.52
N MET A 433 -1.73 -24.24 -4.43
CA MET A 433 -0.68 -24.44 -3.43
C MET A 433 0.56 -23.58 -3.70
N LEU A 434 0.95 -23.41 -4.97
CA LEU A 434 2.15 -22.65 -5.33
C LEU A 434 1.92 -21.14 -5.42
N ALA A 435 0.69 -20.65 -5.58
CA ALA A 435 0.47 -19.23 -5.82
C ALA A 435 0.92 -18.31 -4.67
N PRO A 436 0.59 -18.58 -3.39
CA PRO A 436 1.12 -17.77 -2.29
C PRO A 436 2.64 -17.78 -2.23
N LEU A 437 3.28 -18.93 -2.45
CA LEU A 437 4.74 -19.09 -2.45
C LEU A 437 5.42 -18.32 -3.61
N ARG A 438 4.81 -18.32 -4.80
CA ARG A 438 5.32 -17.59 -5.98
C ARG A 438 5.26 -16.06 -5.82
N ILE A 439 4.34 -15.57 -4.99
CA ILE A 439 4.19 -14.15 -4.69
C ILE A 439 5.12 -13.75 -3.55
N ALA A 440 5.25 -14.60 -2.52
CA ALA A 440 6.11 -14.34 -1.37
C ALA A 440 7.58 -14.05 -1.74
N TRP A 441 8.16 -14.72 -2.74
CA TRP A 441 9.58 -14.49 -3.12
C TRP A 441 9.83 -13.20 -3.92
N ARG A 442 8.81 -12.39 -4.23
CA ARG A 442 8.98 -11.23 -5.10
C ARG A 442 9.70 -10.10 -4.35
N PRO A 443 10.85 -9.59 -4.84
CA PRO A 443 11.69 -8.64 -4.09
C PRO A 443 10.98 -7.37 -3.61
N HIS A 444 10.06 -6.82 -4.41
CA HIS A 444 9.28 -5.64 -4.04
C HIS A 444 8.24 -5.91 -2.93
N PHE A 445 7.83 -7.17 -2.75
CA PHE A 445 6.89 -7.59 -1.73
C PHE A 445 7.62 -8.00 -0.44
N VAL A 446 8.79 -8.63 -0.56
CA VAL A 446 9.63 -9.11 0.56
C VAL A 446 9.90 -8.03 1.59
N GLY A 447 10.41 -6.87 1.16
CA GLY A 447 10.70 -5.79 2.08
C GLY A 447 9.46 -5.31 2.85
N VAL A 448 8.32 -5.20 2.16
CA VAL A 448 7.09 -4.66 2.75
C VAL A 448 6.45 -5.62 3.74
N TYR A 449 6.36 -6.91 3.42
CA TYR A 449 5.78 -7.84 4.37
C TYR A 449 6.72 -8.15 5.54
N VAL A 450 8.04 -7.99 5.38
CA VAL A 450 8.99 -8.08 6.52
C VAL A 450 8.81 -6.90 7.45
N LEU A 451 8.65 -5.70 6.90
CA LEU A 451 8.29 -4.52 7.68
C LEU A 451 6.98 -4.77 8.46
N LEU A 452 5.94 -5.28 7.78
CA LEU A 452 4.68 -5.69 8.42
C LEU A 452 4.89 -6.69 9.55
N ALA A 453 5.67 -7.75 9.31
CA ALA A 453 5.93 -8.79 10.29
C ALA A 453 6.51 -8.21 11.58
N MET A 454 7.42 -7.24 11.48
CA MET A 454 8.09 -6.68 12.65
C MET A 454 7.19 -5.73 13.44
N PHE A 455 6.56 -4.73 12.80
CA PHE A 455 5.79 -3.75 13.57
C PHE A 455 4.51 -4.36 14.17
N PHE A 456 3.78 -5.20 13.42
CA PHE A 456 2.66 -5.95 13.99
C PHE A 456 3.12 -7.01 14.97
N GLY A 457 4.26 -7.67 14.68
CA GLY A 457 4.78 -8.72 15.54
C GLY A 457 5.07 -8.20 16.93
N PHE A 458 5.76 -7.06 17.02
CA PHE A 458 5.99 -6.38 18.29
C PHE A 458 4.68 -5.92 18.92
N ALA A 459 3.72 -5.34 18.17
CA ALA A 459 2.41 -4.96 18.71
C ALA A 459 1.61 -6.14 19.30
N ILE A 460 1.67 -7.33 18.67
CA ILE A 460 1.10 -8.58 19.23
C ILE A 460 1.84 -8.99 20.50
N GLY A 461 3.17 -8.89 20.50
CA GLY A 461 4.01 -9.10 21.69
C GLY A 461 3.56 -8.24 22.87
N ILE A 462 3.40 -6.93 22.66
CA ILE A 462 2.89 -5.97 23.65
C ILE A 462 1.59 -6.46 24.29
N ASN A 463 0.63 -6.93 23.49
CA ASN A 463 -0.65 -7.41 24.01
C ASN A 463 -0.50 -8.60 24.97
N ILE A 464 0.37 -9.54 24.62
CA ILE A 464 0.63 -10.73 25.43
C ILE A 464 1.38 -10.35 26.71
N THR A 465 2.40 -9.50 26.59
CA THR A 465 3.29 -9.16 27.72
C THR A 465 2.68 -8.15 28.68
N ASN A 466 1.89 -7.19 28.21
CA ASN A 466 1.33 -6.12 29.06
C ASN A 466 0.41 -6.68 30.16
N THR A 467 -0.37 -7.73 29.88
CA THR A 467 -1.19 -8.36 30.92
C THR A 467 -0.33 -8.91 32.07
N ILE A 468 0.86 -9.43 31.75
CA ILE A 468 1.82 -9.97 32.72
C ILE A 468 2.47 -8.82 33.49
N PHE A 469 2.92 -7.77 32.80
CA PHE A 469 3.53 -6.60 33.46
C PHE A 469 2.53 -5.86 34.38
N PHE A 470 1.26 -5.77 34.00
CA PHE A 470 0.27 -5.06 34.81
C PHE A 470 -0.19 -5.86 36.03
N GLN A 471 -0.39 -7.17 35.92
CA GLN A 471 -0.93 -8.00 37.01
C GLN A 471 0.13 -8.61 37.93
N SER A 472 1.38 -8.78 37.49
CA SER A 472 2.44 -9.35 38.33
C SER A 472 2.81 -8.42 39.48
N GLU A 473 3.23 -9.00 40.62
CA GLU A 473 3.59 -8.22 41.82
C GLU A 473 4.87 -7.39 41.62
N PRO A 474 4.99 -6.23 42.29
CA PRO A 474 6.24 -5.47 42.34
C PRO A 474 7.40 -6.31 42.93
N PRO A 475 8.66 -6.14 42.50
CA PRO A 475 9.22 -5.03 41.71
C PRO A 475 9.15 -5.21 40.19
N PHE A 476 8.68 -6.37 39.71
CA PHE A 476 8.65 -6.70 38.28
C PHE A 476 7.43 -6.10 37.57
N GLY A 477 6.25 -6.19 38.19
CA GLY A 477 5.00 -5.64 37.65
C GLY A 477 4.39 -4.55 38.53
N PHE A 478 3.22 -4.07 38.10
CA PHE A 478 2.47 -3.01 38.80
C PHE A 478 1.52 -3.53 39.90
N GLY A 479 1.25 -4.84 39.94
CA GLY A 479 0.29 -5.44 40.87
C GLY A 479 -1.14 -4.90 40.74
N PHE A 480 -1.54 -4.50 39.53
CA PHE A 480 -2.86 -3.93 39.29
C PHE A 480 -3.96 -4.97 39.33
N ASP A 481 -5.09 -4.57 39.93
CA ASP A 481 -6.32 -5.34 39.89
C ASP A 481 -6.91 -5.41 38.46
N LYS A 482 -7.70 -6.46 38.20
CA LYS A 482 -8.31 -6.75 36.90
C LYS A 482 -9.19 -5.61 36.39
N PHE A 483 -9.87 -4.87 37.29
CA PHE A 483 -10.63 -3.68 36.92
C PHE A 483 -9.74 -2.59 36.31
N THR A 484 -8.58 -2.33 36.92
CA THR A 484 -7.60 -1.35 36.43
C THR A 484 -7.02 -1.79 35.10
N VAL A 485 -6.67 -3.07 34.97
CA VAL A 485 -6.15 -3.65 33.72
C VAL A 485 -7.17 -3.52 32.58
N GLY A 486 -8.43 -3.87 32.84
CA GLY A 486 -9.52 -3.67 31.88
C GLY A 486 -9.66 -2.21 31.44
N GLY A 487 -9.56 -1.27 32.38
CA GLY A 487 -9.53 0.17 32.09
C GLY A 487 -8.36 0.59 31.20
N ILE A 488 -7.17 0.05 31.43
CA ILE A 488 -5.98 0.33 30.60
C ILE A 488 -6.15 -0.23 29.17
N TYR A 489 -6.76 -1.41 29.00
CA TYR A 489 -7.09 -1.97 27.68
C TYR A 489 -8.13 -1.18 26.88
N ALA A 490 -8.84 -0.20 27.49
CA ALA A 490 -9.65 0.75 26.73
C ALA A 490 -8.79 1.66 25.83
N THR A 491 -7.52 1.87 26.20
CA THR A 491 -6.55 2.70 25.47
C THR A 491 -6.42 2.29 24.00
N PRO A 492 -5.97 1.06 23.68
CA PRO A 492 -5.83 0.63 22.29
C PRO A 492 -7.18 0.62 21.54
N VAL A 493 -8.29 0.30 22.21
CA VAL A 493 -9.64 0.34 21.59
C VAL A 493 -9.95 1.74 21.06
N VAL A 494 -9.75 2.78 21.88
CA VAL A 494 -9.98 4.17 21.47
C VAL A 494 -8.93 4.62 20.44
N ALA A 495 -7.66 4.24 20.64
CA ALA A 495 -6.57 4.58 19.73
C ALA A 495 -6.78 4.07 18.31
N VAL A 496 -7.29 2.86 18.14
CA VAL A 496 -7.60 2.26 16.83
C VAL A 496 -8.67 3.05 16.09
N PHE A 497 -9.72 3.54 16.76
CA PHE A 497 -10.73 4.40 16.11
C PHE A 497 -10.16 5.76 15.71
N ILE A 498 -9.30 6.35 16.54
CA ILE A 498 -8.60 7.60 16.21
C ILE A 498 -7.65 7.38 15.02
N GLY A 499 -6.93 6.27 15.02
CA GLY A 499 -6.02 5.89 13.93
C GLY A 499 -6.75 5.67 12.60
N GLU A 500 -7.93 5.06 12.60
CA GLU A 500 -8.73 4.90 11.39
C GLU A 500 -9.21 6.25 10.86
N PHE A 501 -9.68 7.11 11.77
CA PHE A 501 -10.12 8.45 11.40
C PHE A 501 -8.97 9.26 10.78
N LEU A 502 -7.84 9.39 11.48
CA LEU A 502 -6.67 10.12 11.00
C LEU A 502 -6.06 9.49 9.74
N GLY A 503 -5.89 8.17 9.75
CA GLY A 503 -5.33 7.39 8.65
C GLY A 503 -6.14 7.52 7.37
N ARG A 504 -7.47 7.56 7.47
CA ARG A 504 -8.34 7.76 6.30
C ARG A 504 -8.10 9.11 5.63
N TYR A 505 -8.16 10.21 6.38
CA TYR A 505 -7.91 11.55 5.79
C TYR A 505 -6.48 11.68 5.26
N LEU A 506 -5.51 11.09 5.96
CA LEU A 506 -4.13 11.11 5.52
C LEU A 506 -3.94 10.35 4.20
N ASN A 507 -4.51 9.15 4.07
CA ASN A 507 -4.43 8.36 2.85
C ASN A 507 -5.09 9.08 1.66
N ASP A 508 -6.24 9.69 1.87
CA ASP A 508 -6.94 10.48 0.84
C ASP A 508 -6.11 11.71 0.43
N TRP A 509 -5.52 12.41 1.41
CA TRP A 509 -4.66 13.58 1.16
C TRP A 509 -3.39 13.23 0.37
N VAL A 510 -2.68 12.18 0.79
CA VAL A 510 -1.48 11.67 0.11
C VAL A 510 -1.81 11.27 -1.33
N MET A 511 -2.92 10.54 -1.53
CA MET A 511 -3.34 10.11 -2.86
C MET A 511 -3.66 11.31 -3.76
N TYR A 512 -4.48 12.24 -3.29
CA TYR A 512 -4.86 13.44 -4.06
C TYR A 512 -3.64 14.28 -4.46
N TYR A 513 -2.72 14.53 -3.51
CA TYR A 513 -1.54 15.35 -3.77
C TYR A 513 -0.60 14.69 -4.78
N SER A 514 -0.36 13.37 -4.64
CA SER A 514 0.52 12.64 -5.56
C SER A 514 -0.09 12.47 -6.95
N VAL A 515 -1.39 12.20 -7.06
CA VAL A 515 -2.07 12.10 -8.37
C VAL A 515 -2.02 13.45 -9.09
N LYS A 516 -2.23 14.56 -8.38
CA LYS A 516 -2.10 15.90 -8.97
C LYS A 516 -0.67 16.21 -9.43
N ARG A 517 0.34 15.75 -8.69
CA ARG A 517 1.76 15.94 -9.05
C ARG A 517 2.19 15.06 -10.22
N ASN A 518 1.55 13.91 -10.39
CA ASN A 518 1.85 12.92 -11.42
C ASN A 518 0.89 13.05 -12.63
N ASN A 519 0.35 14.25 -12.88
CA ASN A 519 -0.59 14.52 -13.98
C ASN A 519 -1.73 13.49 -14.06
N GLY A 520 -2.48 13.26 -12.98
CA GLY A 520 -3.63 12.33 -13.01
C GLY A 520 -3.29 10.83 -12.96
N VAL A 521 -2.01 10.46 -12.94
CA VAL A 521 -1.55 9.07 -12.86
C VAL A 521 -1.30 8.66 -11.39
N PHE A 522 -1.99 7.60 -10.96
CA PHE A 522 -1.76 6.96 -9.68
C PHE A 522 -0.63 5.91 -9.80
N GLU A 523 0.32 5.91 -8.86
CA GLU A 523 1.32 4.85 -8.70
C GLU A 523 1.19 4.19 -7.32
N ALA A 524 1.36 2.86 -7.21
CA ALA A 524 1.19 2.13 -5.96
C ALA A 524 2.12 2.62 -4.83
N GLU A 525 3.35 3.02 -5.15
CA GLU A 525 4.37 3.57 -4.23
C GLU A 525 3.87 4.76 -3.41
N VAL A 526 2.89 5.50 -3.94
CA VAL A 526 2.28 6.64 -3.27
C VAL A 526 1.74 6.26 -1.88
N ARG A 527 1.23 5.03 -1.74
CA ARG A 527 0.70 4.52 -0.46
C ARG A 527 1.74 4.53 0.66
N LEU A 528 3.02 4.30 0.33
CA LEU A 528 4.09 4.20 1.32
C LEU A 528 4.45 5.55 1.96
N TRP A 529 4.03 6.69 1.39
CA TRP A 529 4.24 8.01 2.00
C TRP A 529 3.59 8.13 3.39
N THR A 530 2.51 7.41 3.63
CA THR A 530 1.84 7.39 4.94
C THR A 530 2.72 6.78 6.05
N LEU A 531 3.67 5.91 5.70
CA LEU A 531 4.62 5.32 6.65
C LEU A 531 5.61 6.35 7.20
N TYR A 532 5.97 7.38 6.43
CA TYR A 532 6.86 8.45 6.91
C TYR A 532 6.29 9.23 8.10
N ILE A 533 4.96 9.30 8.20
CA ILE A 533 4.27 9.95 9.32
C ILE A 533 4.05 8.96 10.46
N SER A 534 3.75 7.71 10.12
CA SER A 534 3.40 6.67 11.10
C SER A 534 4.61 6.18 11.91
N ILE A 535 5.77 6.00 11.27
CA ILE A 535 6.97 5.42 11.92
C ILE A 535 7.54 6.30 13.05
N PRO A 536 7.63 7.64 12.92
CA PRO A 536 8.02 8.50 14.05
C PRO A 536 7.05 8.42 15.23
N LEU A 537 5.74 8.31 14.97
CA LEU A 537 4.73 8.11 16.01
C LEU A 537 4.92 6.76 16.69
N TYR A 538 5.17 5.69 15.92
CA TYR A 538 5.47 4.36 16.44
C TYR A 538 6.69 4.38 17.38
N LEU A 539 7.79 5.02 16.95
CA LEU A 539 9.00 5.18 17.77
C LEU A 539 8.73 5.92 19.08
N CYS A 540 7.99 7.03 19.03
CA CYS A 540 7.61 7.79 20.21
C CYS A 540 6.75 6.95 21.18
N GLY A 541 5.73 6.26 20.67
CA GLY A 541 4.84 5.44 21.47
C GLY A 541 5.56 4.30 22.19
N PHE A 542 6.42 3.57 21.49
CA PHE A 542 7.19 2.46 22.06
C PHE A 542 8.20 2.92 23.13
N LEU A 543 8.90 4.04 22.89
CA LEU A 543 9.84 4.58 23.88
C LEU A 543 9.13 5.07 25.14
N VAL A 544 8.02 5.78 24.99
CA VAL A 544 7.21 6.27 26.13
C VAL A 544 6.64 5.09 26.91
N LEU A 545 6.13 4.06 26.24
CA LEU A 545 5.63 2.86 26.89
C LEU A 545 6.74 2.10 27.64
N GLY A 546 7.90 1.88 27.00
CA GLY A 546 9.05 1.22 27.62
C GLY A 546 9.56 1.99 28.85
N ALA A 547 9.65 3.32 28.77
CA ALA A 547 10.04 4.18 29.90
C ALA A 547 9.01 4.11 31.04
N ALA A 548 7.72 4.09 30.70
CA ALA A 548 6.64 3.98 31.68
C ALA A 548 6.68 2.66 32.45
N LEU A 549 6.94 1.54 31.75
CA LEU A 549 7.08 0.23 32.37
C LEU A 549 8.35 0.12 33.23
N GLN A 550 9.49 0.63 32.77
CA GLN A 550 10.76 0.50 33.51
C GLN A 550 10.83 1.37 34.76
N HIS A 551 10.30 2.60 34.70
CA HIS A 551 10.35 3.54 35.82
C HIS A 551 9.09 3.52 36.68
N HIS A 552 8.18 2.56 36.46
CA HIS A 552 6.90 2.45 37.16
C HIS A 552 6.12 3.78 37.18
N LEU A 553 6.06 4.45 36.02
CA LEU A 553 5.44 5.77 35.90
C LEU A 553 3.92 5.69 36.04
N HIS A 554 3.30 6.86 36.23
CA HIS A 554 1.85 6.98 36.34
C HIS A 554 1.12 6.36 35.15
N ILE A 555 -0.05 5.74 35.40
CA ILE A 555 -0.88 5.04 34.40
C ILE A 555 -1.15 5.90 33.15
N ALA A 556 -1.32 7.21 33.34
CA ALA A 556 -1.51 8.16 32.23
C ALA A 556 -0.39 8.10 31.17
N VAL A 557 0.86 7.87 31.57
CA VAL A 557 2.00 7.77 30.64
C VAL A 557 1.91 6.47 29.83
N ILE A 558 1.50 5.37 30.45
CA ILE A 558 1.24 4.08 29.80
C ILE A 558 0.13 4.25 28.75
N VAL A 559 -0.97 4.90 29.12
CA VAL A 559 -2.11 5.17 28.23
C VAL A 559 -1.68 6.00 27.02
N ILE A 560 -0.93 7.08 27.22
CA ILE A 560 -0.48 7.95 26.13
C ILE A 560 0.52 7.21 25.22
N GLY A 561 1.53 6.57 25.79
CA GLY A 561 2.56 5.85 25.01
C GLY A 561 1.95 4.72 24.19
N TRP A 562 1.12 3.89 24.81
CA TRP A 562 0.47 2.78 24.12
C TRP A 562 -0.54 3.26 23.07
N GLY A 563 -1.32 4.31 23.38
CA GLY A 563 -2.27 4.89 22.43
C GLY A 563 -1.59 5.43 21.17
N ILE A 564 -0.48 6.15 21.30
CA ILE A 564 0.30 6.66 20.15
C ILE A 564 0.84 5.50 19.32
N ALA A 565 1.38 4.46 19.97
CA ALA A 565 1.89 3.27 19.27
C ALA A 565 0.80 2.58 18.44
N GLN A 566 -0.42 2.47 18.97
CA GLN A 566 -1.53 1.79 18.30
C GLN A 566 -2.14 2.61 17.15
N ILE A 567 -2.16 3.94 17.27
CA ILE A 567 -2.52 4.81 16.14
C ILE A 567 -1.56 4.58 14.98
N ALA A 568 -0.25 4.53 15.27
CA ALA A 568 0.79 4.33 14.27
C ALA A 568 0.74 2.92 13.65
N ASP A 569 0.45 1.90 14.44
CA ASP A 569 0.30 0.51 13.99
C ASP A 569 -0.80 0.38 12.93
N LEU A 570 -1.99 0.91 13.22
CA LEU A 570 -3.10 0.88 12.26
C LEU A 570 -2.80 1.67 10.98
N MET A 571 -2.26 2.89 11.10
CA MET A 571 -1.91 3.69 9.92
C MET A 571 -0.92 2.95 9.01
N SER A 572 0.07 2.30 9.61
CA SER A 572 1.08 1.51 8.90
C SER A 572 0.46 0.25 8.27
N ALA A 573 -0.44 -0.42 8.98
CA ALA A 573 -1.18 -1.58 8.50
C ALA A 573 -1.93 -1.27 7.19
N VAL A 574 -2.76 -0.23 7.21
CA VAL A 574 -3.60 0.15 6.07
C VAL A 574 -2.74 0.49 4.85
N ALA A 575 -1.63 1.21 5.06
CA ALA A 575 -0.69 1.56 4.01
C ALA A 575 -0.10 0.33 3.32
N VAL A 576 0.34 -0.65 4.11
CA VAL A 576 0.95 -1.89 3.62
C VAL A 576 -0.08 -2.78 2.91
N TYR A 577 -1.28 -2.95 3.47
CA TYR A 577 -2.34 -3.71 2.83
C TYR A 577 -2.75 -3.07 1.49
N ALA A 578 -2.92 -1.75 1.45
CA ALA A 578 -3.25 -1.01 0.22
C ALA A 578 -2.14 -1.13 -0.83
N TYR A 579 -0.87 -0.84 -0.47
CA TYR A 579 0.27 -0.97 -1.38
C TYR A 579 0.34 -2.38 -2.00
N SER A 580 0.24 -3.41 -1.15
CA SER A 580 0.37 -4.79 -1.57
C SER A 580 -0.80 -5.24 -2.45
N ASN A 581 -2.00 -4.74 -2.15
CA ASN A 581 -3.20 -4.97 -2.97
C ASN A 581 -3.03 -4.37 -4.37
N ASP A 582 -2.55 -3.12 -4.45
CA ASP A 582 -2.36 -2.37 -5.69
C ASP A 582 -1.23 -2.97 -6.56
N CYS A 583 -0.21 -3.60 -5.92
CA CYS A 583 0.87 -4.28 -6.63
C CYS A 583 0.46 -5.60 -7.30
N PHE A 584 -0.58 -6.28 -6.77
CA PHE A 584 -1.02 -7.60 -7.25
C PHE A 584 -2.54 -7.66 -7.44
N PRO A 585 -3.10 -6.94 -8.43
CA PRO A 585 -4.54 -6.81 -8.63
C PRO A 585 -5.25 -8.13 -8.95
N THR A 586 -4.55 -9.17 -9.41
CA THR A 586 -5.12 -10.48 -9.75
C THR A 586 -5.00 -11.52 -8.63
N LYS A 587 -4.22 -11.23 -7.59
CA LYS A 587 -3.82 -12.21 -6.55
C LYS A 587 -4.01 -11.66 -5.13
N GLN A 588 -5.08 -10.90 -4.93
CA GLN A 588 -5.33 -10.14 -3.70
C GLN A 588 -5.48 -11.05 -2.47
N GLY A 589 -6.12 -12.22 -2.63
CA GLY A 589 -6.25 -13.16 -1.52
C GLY A 589 -4.95 -13.86 -1.16
N GLU A 590 -4.09 -14.19 -2.14
CA GLU A 590 -2.75 -14.70 -1.86
C GLU A 590 -1.88 -13.66 -1.15
N VAL A 591 -1.95 -12.40 -1.57
CA VAL A 591 -1.31 -11.28 -0.86
C VAL A 591 -1.83 -11.20 0.57
N SER A 592 -3.15 -11.21 0.78
CA SER A 592 -3.73 -11.16 2.12
C SER A 592 -3.28 -12.32 3.00
N ALA A 593 -3.16 -13.52 2.44
CA ALA A 593 -2.66 -14.69 3.16
C ALA A 593 -1.18 -14.58 3.54
N VAL A 594 -0.32 -14.08 2.63
CA VAL A 594 1.09 -13.82 2.95
C VAL A 594 1.23 -12.75 4.02
N LEU A 595 0.51 -11.64 3.90
CA LEU A 595 0.54 -10.57 4.91
C LEU A 595 0.06 -11.08 6.28
N ASN A 596 -1.02 -11.86 6.33
CA ASN A 596 -1.51 -12.42 7.59
C ASN A 596 -0.53 -13.45 8.19
N LEU A 597 0.06 -14.32 7.38
CA LEU A 597 1.09 -15.25 7.86
C LEU A 597 2.26 -14.47 8.46
N MET A 598 2.81 -13.49 7.75
CA MET A 598 3.96 -12.71 8.21
C MET A 598 3.65 -11.92 9.48
N ARG A 599 2.45 -11.33 9.58
CA ARG A 599 1.93 -10.69 10.79
C ARG A 599 1.98 -11.62 12.00
N THR A 600 1.39 -12.81 11.88
CA THR A 600 1.35 -13.80 12.97
C THR A 600 2.70 -14.45 13.26
N MET A 601 3.54 -14.61 12.22
CA MET A 601 4.91 -15.12 12.34
C MET A 601 5.80 -14.14 13.11
N GLY A 602 5.61 -12.83 12.94
CA GLY A 602 6.22 -11.84 13.82
C GLY A 602 5.77 -12.06 15.26
N GLY A 603 4.45 -12.04 15.49
CA GLY A 603 3.87 -12.05 16.84
C GLY A 603 4.16 -13.28 17.69
N PHE A 604 4.12 -14.50 17.12
CA PHE A 604 4.37 -15.72 17.92
C PHE A 604 5.79 -15.77 18.48
N SER A 605 6.76 -15.18 17.77
CA SER A 605 8.18 -15.24 18.14
C SER A 605 8.50 -14.36 19.34
N VAL A 606 7.87 -13.18 19.40
CA VAL A 606 8.15 -12.13 20.39
C VAL A 606 7.81 -12.58 21.80
N ALA A 607 6.70 -13.29 21.97
CA ALA A 607 6.23 -13.75 23.27
C ALA A 607 7.20 -14.68 24.02
N TYR A 608 8.14 -15.34 23.31
CA TYR A 608 9.13 -16.23 23.94
C TYR A 608 10.29 -15.48 24.60
N TYR A 609 10.67 -14.31 24.09
CA TYR A 609 11.88 -13.62 24.53
C TYR A 609 11.61 -12.25 25.15
N GLN A 610 10.49 -11.59 24.86
CA GLN A 610 10.25 -10.21 25.29
C GLN A 610 10.18 -10.08 26.82
N VAL A 611 9.49 -10.99 27.51
CA VAL A 611 9.40 -10.98 28.99
C VAL A 611 10.77 -11.23 29.64
N PRO A 612 11.49 -12.35 29.35
CA PRO A 612 12.84 -12.57 29.91
C PRO A 612 13.84 -11.45 29.56
N TRP A 613 13.74 -10.87 28.37
CA TRP A 613 14.64 -9.81 27.95
C TRP A 613 14.39 -8.52 28.74
N SER A 614 13.11 -8.16 28.94
CA SER A 614 12.73 -7.02 29.75
C SER A 614 13.08 -7.20 31.23
N GLU A 615 13.07 -8.43 31.75
CA GLU A 615 13.52 -8.74 33.12
C GLU A 615 15.03 -8.51 33.29
N GLN A 616 15.83 -8.88 32.30
CA GLN A 616 17.30 -8.80 32.39
C GLN A 616 17.86 -7.41 32.10
N HIS A 617 17.31 -6.72 31.10
CA HIS A 617 17.90 -5.49 30.54
C HIS A 617 16.99 -4.25 30.71
N GLY A 618 15.77 -4.45 31.19
CA GLY A 618 14.78 -3.38 31.38
C GLY A 618 13.89 -3.14 30.16
N ALA A 619 12.65 -2.72 30.42
CA ALA A 619 11.64 -2.52 29.38
C ALA A 619 12.02 -1.41 28.38
N LEU A 620 12.68 -0.32 28.79
CA LEU A 620 13.04 0.75 27.86
C LEU A 620 14.00 0.26 26.77
N GLN A 621 14.97 -0.60 27.13
CA GLN A 621 15.89 -1.16 26.17
C GLN A 621 15.20 -2.13 25.21
N THR A 622 14.32 -2.99 25.71
CA THR A 622 13.56 -3.95 24.90
C THR A 622 12.67 -3.24 23.88
N PHE A 623 11.75 -2.38 24.34
CA PHE A 623 10.80 -1.67 23.47
C PHE A 623 11.50 -0.64 22.58
N GLY A 624 12.58 -0.01 23.07
CA GLY A 624 13.39 0.92 22.28
C GLY A 624 14.14 0.24 21.13
N LEU A 625 14.68 -0.97 21.35
CA LEU A 625 15.35 -1.73 20.29
C LEU A 625 14.33 -2.27 19.28
N GLU A 626 13.16 -2.75 19.72
CA GLU A 626 12.05 -3.14 18.84
C GLU A 626 11.66 -1.98 17.90
N ALA A 627 11.50 -0.77 18.45
CA ALA A 627 11.23 0.41 17.65
C ALA A 627 12.38 0.78 16.70
N GLY A 628 13.63 0.63 17.16
CA GLY A 628 14.83 0.82 16.34
C GLY A 628 14.90 -0.13 15.15
N ILE A 629 14.55 -1.41 15.33
CA ILE A 629 14.50 -2.42 14.26
C ILE A 629 13.47 -2.03 13.20
N VAL A 630 12.27 -1.64 13.61
CA VAL A 630 11.22 -1.19 12.68
C VAL A 630 11.68 0.05 11.90
N CYS A 631 12.28 1.03 12.57
CA CYS A 631 12.82 2.22 11.91
C CYS A 631 13.94 1.88 10.92
N GLY A 632 14.85 0.97 11.28
CA GLY A 632 15.94 0.52 10.41
C GLY A 632 15.44 -0.17 9.15
N ILE A 633 14.46 -1.07 9.28
CA ILE A 633 13.83 -1.75 8.14
C ILE A 633 13.07 -0.74 7.27
N PHE A 634 12.35 0.21 7.89
CA PHE A 634 11.66 1.27 7.16
C PHE A 634 12.62 2.09 6.28
N ILE A 635 13.74 2.57 6.84
CA ILE A 635 14.76 3.34 6.12
C ILE A 635 15.38 2.53 4.96
N LEU A 636 15.55 1.22 5.15
CA LEU A 636 16.11 0.35 4.12
C LEU A 636 15.10 0.05 3.01
N VAL A 637 13.86 -0.27 3.36
CA VAL A 637 12.87 -0.82 2.42
C VAL A 637 12.13 0.29 1.68
N VAL A 638 11.56 1.26 2.39
CA VAL A 638 10.57 2.18 1.82
C VAL A 638 11.19 3.12 0.76
N PRO A 639 12.35 3.78 1.01
CA PRO A 639 12.99 4.61 0.00
C PRO A 639 13.40 3.83 -1.26
N ILE A 640 13.88 2.59 -1.12
CA ILE A 640 14.25 1.74 -2.27
C ILE A 640 13.01 1.45 -3.12
N LEU A 641 11.89 1.13 -2.49
CA LEU A 641 10.64 0.87 -3.21
C LEU A 641 10.06 2.13 -3.84
N GLN A 642 10.20 3.31 -3.22
CA GLN A 642 9.74 4.55 -3.84
C GLN A 642 10.56 4.92 -5.08
N LEU A 643 11.88 4.71 -5.06
CA LEU A 643 12.75 5.05 -6.19
C LEU A 643 12.73 4.00 -7.31
N LYS A 644 12.72 2.71 -6.96
CA LYS A 644 12.90 1.59 -7.91
C LYS A 644 11.72 0.64 -7.97
N GLY A 645 10.66 0.84 -7.19
CA GLY A 645 9.55 -0.10 -7.09
C GLY A 645 8.86 -0.35 -8.44
N ARG A 646 8.71 0.68 -9.27
CA ARG A 646 8.16 0.56 -10.63
C ARG A 646 9.00 -0.36 -11.51
N GLU A 647 10.32 -0.20 -11.50
CA GLU A 647 11.25 -1.02 -12.29
C GLU A 647 11.25 -2.48 -11.79
N ILE A 648 11.28 -2.66 -10.47
CA ILE A 648 11.26 -3.97 -9.82
C ILE A 648 9.93 -4.70 -10.12
N ARG A 649 8.79 -4.00 -10.10
CA ARG A 649 7.49 -4.57 -10.47
C ARG A 649 7.45 -5.01 -11.92
N LYS A 650 7.93 -4.18 -12.85
CA LYS A 650 7.99 -4.53 -14.29
C LYS A 650 8.84 -5.79 -14.50
N ARG A 651 10.02 -5.84 -13.88
CA ARG A 651 10.97 -6.96 -14.00
C ARG A 651 10.47 -8.26 -13.36
N PHE A 652 9.80 -8.16 -12.22
CA PHE A 652 9.33 -9.31 -11.44
C PHE A 652 7.81 -9.48 -11.49
N SER A 653 7.16 -8.97 -12.54
CA SER A 653 5.72 -9.15 -12.74
C SER A 653 5.36 -10.64 -12.79
N VAL A 654 4.17 -10.98 -12.29
CA VAL A 654 3.64 -12.33 -12.39
C VAL A 654 3.18 -12.50 -13.84
N LYS A 655 3.97 -13.22 -14.67
CA LYS A 655 3.53 -13.63 -16.01
C LYS A 655 2.21 -14.39 -15.86
N GLN A 656 1.19 -13.93 -16.56
CA GLN A 656 -0.18 -14.47 -16.51
C GLN A 656 -0.22 -15.92 -16.98
#